data_AF-A0A1V5GDG5-F1
#
_entry.id   AF-A0A1V5GDG5-F1
#
_cell.length_a   1.000
_cell.length_b   1.000
_cell.length_c   1.000
_cell.angle_alpha   90.00
_cell.angle_beta   90.00
_cell.angle_gamma   90.00
#
_symmetry.space_group_name_H-M   'P 1'
#
loop_
_entity.id
_entity.type
_entity.pdbx_description
1 polymer ?
#
loop_
_entity_poly.entity_id
_entity_poly.type
_entity_poly.pdbx_seq_one_letter_code
_entity_poly.pdbx_strand_id
1 'polypeptide(L)'
;MRKFYFFLLFAFFLTQNFDAKSQCTNTSSFGTATINPSGTIVTISTCSFAGEYSTINGAVSGQTLSFTSSIATDFITIHSGTSNGPVVASGTTPLVFANTFTGTLYAHWNTPGCGAQSSCRTTTVQCTSCSGGGGPCTNTSSFGTATISPVGALVTISTCSFAGEYSTINGAVNGQTLRFTSSVATDFITVRSGTSNGPVVASGTTPLVFANTFTGTLYAHWNTPGCGAQSSCRTTTVQCTSCTLPPPANDLCTGALTINCGQTLTGSTAAATADAVTGCATTLNTAPGVWYTFAGDGSLTTLSLCGSAFDTKIGVFSGTCGTLTCVTSNDDFCGLQSQVTFSANVGTTYYVLVTAFGTNSGNYTLARTCIPACAGVPSPGAISPVTSTNCAGTSRTLTLSGYSIANGITFQWKSSPTSGGPYTNIAGATNNTYTFTTASTQYYVCTVTCTNGGGSATTAEVVVNVSNVSHSSITSNPATTCSPGASTISATATGGFGNYTHTLTGPGTIGAPVVSGGNNQNVSFNVTNIPVGANTYTLTSTDANGCSKASTVSVTVNQTPVITITPAAPVICAGNIQQLTANAVTGGSTTLSSGNINLAIPDNNAAGVTTAPISIPSGVTITNPADLKISINARHSWSGDLIFKVTSPCGTTYLFDRLGVPPLTFGNSANLGTSSASTPPPAVYTFDLAAATVMPESGPGTGFIPTGSYLPSNTTGVAHNWTGLTFPCAGTGNWTLNVSDNGGGDVGMLVDWSITYSSTVNSPVVFSPLTNVFTDAAATIPYTGTPVNTVWVKPPTTTTYTATGTVSGCTASANVTVTVNQLPAITVQPTPATQTVCPGANIIYSVSATGTGITYQWRRNGVNLVDGPQVLGSNTATLRLFNVAAANAGNYDCVVSGVCPPPATSNAVALVVASAPSVTNPANANICAIGATSQTSATFSVTGTGVPTPTIYQWQISTDGGGTWNNLANSVSTAASPYYTGVFTASLTVSNVPTSLDGARFRAVVTNSCAQSTNSGSATLTVRATPVVVANDLFNQRICISDTLVPLVGSPVGGAWTGIGVSGFNFVPTATAIGTYTLTYTYTNSVNCTARDTTLVKVVDCPERQRLLRDDAILVYPNPNNGLFNIRINSTLYNYLGMKVFDMTGRLVNGKVTKSGIDQQLVSPTWSNLVYGRVIPIDLTYLPSGNYLVEFYYDDGVRTSKKGYVIQILK
;
A
#
# COMPACT_ATOMS: atom_id res chain seq x y z
N MET A 1 8.54 42.29 14.95
CA MET A 1 8.00 43.67 14.84
C MET A 1 6.62 43.70 15.51
N ARG A 2 6.24 44.78 16.24
CA ARG A 2 4.92 45.02 16.91
C ARG A 2 4.49 43.95 17.96
N LYS A 3 4.29 44.23 19.27
CA LYS A 3 3.32 45.12 19.97
C LYS A 3 1.86 44.64 19.84
N PHE A 4 1.00 44.55 20.87
CA PHE A 4 1.02 44.91 22.32
C PHE A 4 0.02 43.94 23.08
N TYR A 5 -0.28 43.91 24.40
CA TYR A 5 -0.06 44.72 25.64
C TYR A 5 0.13 43.75 26.87
N PHE A 6 0.70 44.12 28.03
CA PHE A 6 0.12 44.66 29.30
C PHE A 6 -1.13 43.94 29.87
N PHE A 7 -1.26 43.68 31.18
CA PHE A 7 -0.65 44.34 32.38
C PHE A 7 0.17 43.43 33.33
N LEU A 8 0.76 44.00 34.39
CA LEU A 8 1.72 43.38 35.30
C LEU A 8 1.26 43.25 36.78
N LEU A 9 2.08 42.54 37.57
CA LEU A 9 2.08 42.36 39.04
C LEU A 9 1.71 43.60 39.88
N PHE A 10 1.19 43.36 41.10
CA PHE A 10 1.93 43.73 42.33
C PHE A 10 1.53 42.84 43.52
N ALA A 11 2.30 42.90 44.62
CA ALA A 11 2.13 42.05 45.81
C ALA A 11 2.36 42.82 47.13
N PHE A 12 2.00 42.16 48.24
CA PHE A 12 2.21 42.56 49.64
C PHE A 12 1.31 43.66 50.25
N PHE A 13 1.22 43.61 51.59
CA PHE A 13 0.51 44.51 52.51
C PHE A 13 -1.03 44.61 52.39
N LEU A 14 -1.75 43.86 53.24
CA LEU A 14 -2.45 44.45 54.41
C LEU A 14 -3.12 43.37 55.29
N THR A 15 -2.50 43.02 56.43
CA THR A 15 -3.26 42.72 57.64
C THR A 15 -3.51 44.04 58.35
N GLN A 16 -4.71 44.62 58.19
CA GLN A 16 -5.11 45.82 58.92
C GLN A 16 -6.41 45.61 59.68
N ASN A 17 -6.47 46.24 60.85
CA ASN A 17 -7.62 46.22 61.73
C ASN A 17 -8.82 46.87 61.04
N PHE A 18 -9.92 46.13 60.87
CA PHE A 18 -11.24 46.73 60.80
C PHE A 18 -11.75 46.97 62.23
N ASP A 19 -11.15 47.95 62.88
CA ASP A 19 -11.80 48.69 63.96
C ASP A 19 -12.14 50.11 63.44
N ALA A 20 -13.04 50.82 64.11
CA ALA A 20 -13.53 52.14 63.71
C ALA A 20 -14.24 52.23 62.33
N LYS A 21 -15.10 51.23 62.02
CA LYS A 21 -16.38 51.51 61.32
C LYS A 21 -17.59 51.40 62.25
N SER A 22 -17.43 52.05 63.39
CA SER A 22 -18.45 52.89 64.05
C SER A 22 -19.87 52.32 64.15
N GLN A 23 -20.21 51.81 65.33
CA GLN A 23 -21.58 51.50 65.72
C GLN A 23 -22.40 52.81 65.80
N CYS A 24 -23.16 53.14 64.76
CA CYS A 24 -23.85 54.43 64.68
C CYS A 24 -25.12 54.41 65.53
N THR A 25 -25.12 55.15 66.64
CA THR A 25 -26.26 55.29 67.56
C THR A 25 -26.93 56.65 67.44
N ASN A 26 -28.15 56.64 66.92
CA ASN A 26 -28.99 57.81 66.71
C ASN A 26 -30.05 57.89 67.82
N THR A 27 -30.38 59.09 68.31
CA THR A 27 -31.33 59.28 69.42
C THR A 27 -32.76 59.61 68.98
N SER A 28 -32.95 60.05 67.73
CA SER A 28 -34.23 60.37 67.11
C SER A 28 -34.81 59.12 66.43
N SER A 29 -36.00 58.69 66.86
CA SER A 29 -36.73 57.61 66.17
C SER A 29 -37.51 58.17 64.98
N PHE A 30 -37.33 57.58 63.81
CA PHE A 30 -38.03 57.94 62.58
C PHE A 30 -38.37 56.70 61.75
N GLY A 31 -39.66 56.51 61.47
CA GLY A 31 -40.20 55.33 60.79
C GLY A 31 -40.28 54.10 61.70
N THR A 32 -41.37 53.35 61.55
CA THR A 32 -41.57 52.05 62.22
C THR A 32 -42.13 51.07 61.20
N ALA A 33 -41.49 49.91 61.09
CA ALA A 33 -41.94 48.80 60.28
C ALA A 33 -42.20 47.56 61.13
N THR A 34 -43.04 46.67 60.63
CA THR A 34 -43.08 45.27 61.06
C THR A 34 -42.52 44.43 59.92
N ILE A 35 -41.61 43.50 60.20
CA ILE A 35 -41.07 42.57 59.21
C ILE A 35 -42.23 41.74 58.65
N ASN A 36 -42.41 41.77 57.34
CA ASN A 36 -43.49 41.03 56.68
C ASN A 36 -43.12 39.54 56.53
N PRO A 37 -43.86 38.61 57.15
CA PRO A 37 -43.59 37.18 57.05
C PRO A 37 -43.81 36.59 55.64
N SER A 38 -44.44 37.34 54.72
CA SER A 38 -44.53 36.94 53.31
C SER A 38 -43.28 37.22 52.47
N GLY A 39 -42.25 37.85 53.04
CA GLY A 39 -40.99 38.14 52.34
C GLY A 39 -41.08 39.18 51.24
N THR A 40 -42.18 39.94 51.15
CA THR A 40 -42.26 41.16 50.33
C THR A 40 -41.53 42.33 51.00
N ILE A 41 -41.03 43.26 50.17
CA ILE A 41 -40.30 44.46 50.64
C ILE A 41 -41.28 45.39 51.36
N VAL A 42 -40.99 45.71 52.63
CA VAL A 42 -41.71 46.70 53.43
C VAL A 42 -40.97 48.02 53.36
N THR A 43 -41.64 49.08 52.92
CA THR A 43 -41.11 50.44 53.06
C THR A 43 -41.25 50.86 54.52
N ILE A 44 -40.13 51.12 55.18
CA ILE A 44 -40.04 51.57 56.58
C ILE A 44 -40.36 53.07 56.66
N SER A 45 -39.89 53.81 55.65
CA SER A 45 -40.14 55.23 55.44
C SER A 45 -39.83 55.57 53.98
N THR A 46 -40.59 56.49 53.39
CA THR A 46 -40.25 57.12 52.11
C THR A 46 -39.29 58.32 52.27
N CYS A 47 -38.97 58.71 53.51
CA CYS A 47 -38.21 59.93 53.79
C CYS A 47 -37.50 59.88 55.16
N SER A 48 -36.61 58.91 55.38
CA SER A 48 -35.70 58.94 56.54
C SER A 48 -34.55 59.93 56.29
N PHE A 49 -34.04 60.56 57.34
CA PHE A 49 -32.79 61.31 57.30
C PHE A 49 -31.63 60.48 57.86
N ALA A 50 -30.40 60.79 57.46
CA ALA A 50 -29.24 60.18 58.11
C ALA A 50 -29.04 60.86 59.47
N GLY A 51 -28.80 60.08 60.52
CA GLY A 51 -28.84 60.54 61.92
C GLY A 51 -30.14 60.20 62.66
N GLU A 52 -30.99 59.33 62.10
CA GLU A 52 -32.22 58.82 62.73
C GLU A 52 -32.21 57.28 62.80
N TYR A 53 -33.06 56.69 63.64
CA TYR A 53 -33.25 55.24 63.72
C TYR A 53 -34.70 54.81 63.50
N SER A 54 -34.90 53.74 62.75
CA SER A 54 -36.23 53.13 62.56
C SER A 54 -36.44 51.94 63.48
N THR A 55 -37.66 51.80 64.00
CA THR A 55 -38.04 50.66 64.87
C THR A 55 -38.60 49.52 64.02
N ILE A 56 -38.07 48.31 64.18
CA ILE A 56 -38.34 47.17 63.30
C ILE A 56 -38.88 46.00 64.13
N ASN A 57 -40.20 45.83 64.13
CA ASN A 57 -40.91 44.86 64.95
C ASN A 57 -41.05 43.49 64.25
N GLY A 58 -41.22 42.43 65.05
CA GLY A 58 -41.51 41.08 64.53
C GLY A 58 -40.31 40.32 63.98
N ALA A 59 -39.09 40.67 64.38
CA ALA A 59 -37.89 39.90 64.04
C ALA A 59 -37.89 38.58 64.81
N VAL A 60 -37.50 37.49 64.16
CA VAL A 60 -37.37 36.15 64.77
C VAL A 60 -35.99 35.59 64.45
N SER A 61 -35.37 34.93 65.44
CA SER A 61 -34.12 34.21 65.26
C SER A 61 -34.24 33.14 64.15
N GLY A 62 -33.27 33.09 63.25
CA GLY A 62 -33.27 32.22 62.06
C GLY A 62 -33.83 32.85 60.78
N GLN A 63 -34.35 34.08 60.83
CA GLN A 63 -34.72 34.85 59.64
C GLN A 63 -33.49 35.45 58.95
N THR A 64 -33.45 35.48 57.63
CA THR A 64 -32.51 36.33 56.87
C THR A 64 -33.20 37.63 56.50
N LEU A 65 -32.62 38.76 56.90
CA LEU A 65 -33.18 40.10 56.69
C LEU A 65 -32.28 40.91 55.75
N SER A 66 -32.90 41.65 54.83
CA SER A 66 -32.28 42.59 53.92
C SER A 66 -32.81 43.99 54.19
N PHE A 67 -31.91 44.94 54.49
CA PHE A 67 -32.21 46.35 54.73
C PHE A 67 -31.62 47.20 53.61
N THR A 68 -32.43 48.09 53.02
CA THR A 68 -31.97 48.93 51.90
C THR A 68 -32.30 50.41 52.12
N SER A 69 -31.45 51.28 51.59
CA SER A 69 -31.68 52.72 51.43
C SER A 69 -31.58 53.10 49.95
N SER A 70 -32.37 54.08 49.51
CA SER A 70 -32.29 54.66 48.16
C SER A 70 -31.00 55.44 47.89
N ILE A 71 -30.15 55.66 48.89
CA ILE A 71 -28.83 56.28 48.74
C ILE A 71 -27.77 55.19 48.90
N ALA A 72 -27.18 54.76 47.78
CA ALA A 72 -26.32 53.58 47.68
C ALA A 72 -25.02 53.62 48.51
N THR A 73 -24.63 54.80 49.03
CA THR A 73 -23.47 54.96 49.92
C THR A 73 -23.80 54.86 51.40
N ASP A 74 -25.06 54.71 51.79
CA ASP A 74 -25.46 54.70 53.20
C ASP A 74 -24.90 53.51 53.97
N PHE A 75 -24.53 53.78 55.22
CA PHE A 75 -24.11 52.79 56.21
C PHE A 75 -25.26 52.55 57.20
N ILE A 76 -25.56 51.29 57.44
CA ILE A 76 -26.66 50.81 58.27
C ILE A 76 -26.07 50.10 59.48
N THR A 77 -26.57 50.40 60.68
CA THR A 77 -26.25 49.65 61.91
C THR A 77 -27.55 49.13 62.52
N ILE A 78 -27.60 47.84 62.86
CA ILE A 78 -28.78 47.17 63.44
C ILE A 78 -28.49 46.80 64.89
N HIS A 79 -29.25 47.35 65.83
CA HIS A 79 -29.20 47.05 67.26
C HIS A 79 -30.39 46.17 67.68
N SER A 80 -30.21 45.40 68.75
CA SER A 80 -31.20 44.47 69.31
C SER A 80 -31.71 44.92 70.69
N GLY A 81 -33.01 44.70 70.95
CA GLY A 81 -33.64 44.95 72.25
C GLY A 81 -33.94 46.43 72.56
N THR A 82 -32.96 47.31 72.41
CA THR A 82 -33.13 48.78 72.51
C THR A 82 -32.39 49.49 71.37
N SER A 83 -32.69 50.77 71.14
CA SER A 83 -32.05 51.57 70.09
C SER A 83 -30.53 51.61 70.22
N ASN A 84 -29.99 51.61 71.45
CA ASN A 84 -28.55 51.56 71.73
C ASN A 84 -28.11 50.20 72.31
N GLY A 85 -28.82 49.12 71.99
CA GLY A 85 -28.50 47.75 72.45
C GLY A 85 -27.31 47.12 71.71
N PRO A 86 -27.07 45.81 71.85
CA PRO A 86 -26.00 45.12 71.13
C PRO A 86 -26.22 45.19 69.61
N VAL A 87 -25.17 45.55 68.87
CA VAL A 87 -25.16 45.52 67.40
C VAL A 87 -25.17 44.06 66.92
N VAL A 88 -26.16 43.71 66.11
CA VAL A 88 -26.30 42.37 65.51
C VAL A 88 -25.91 42.34 64.03
N ALA A 89 -25.87 43.49 63.36
CA ALA A 89 -25.33 43.65 62.01
C ALA A 89 -24.92 45.09 61.72
N SER A 90 -23.93 45.29 60.86
CA SER A 90 -23.60 46.61 60.28
C SER A 90 -22.96 46.47 58.90
N GLY A 91 -23.12 47.47 58.04
CA GLY A 91 -22.58 47.45 56.67
C GLY A 91 -23.23 48.51 55.77
N THR A 92 -22.81 48.57 54.51
CA THR A 92 -23.44 49.46 53.51
C THR A 92 -24.74 48.87 52.97
N THR A 93 -25.65 49.71 52.49
CA THR A 93 -26.85 49.25 51.76
C THR A 93 -26.48 48.48 50.47
N PRO A 94 -27.18 47.38 50.12
CA PRO A 94 -28.16 46.65 50.94
C PRO A 94 -27.45 45.78 52.00
N LEU A 95 -27.82 45.96 53.27
CA LEU A 95 -27.29 45.15 54.38
C LEU A 95 -28.13 43.89 54.53
N VAL A 96 -27.55 42.73 54.20
CA VAL A 96 -28.20 41.42 54.33
C VAL A 96 -27.49 40.60 55.43
N PHE A 97 -28.24 40.05 56.37
CA PHE A 97 -27.69 39.19 57.44
C PHE A 97 -28.67 38.12 57.92
N ALA A 98 -28.14 37.03 58.47
CA ALA A 98 -28.91 36.05 59.22
C ALA A 98 -29.14 36.59 60.64
N ASN A 99 -30.39 36.93 60.95
CA ASN A 99 -30.80 37.47 62.23
C ASN A 99 -30.90 36.36 63.28
N THR A 100 -30.12 36.47 64.36
CA THR A 100 -30.11 35.54 65.50
C THR A 100 -30.99 35.99 66.67
N PHE A 101 -31.62 37.16 66.59
CA PHE A 101 -32.39 37.78 67.68
C PHE A 101 -33.91 37.71 67.45
N THR A 102 -34.69 37.44 68.51
CA THR A 102 -36.16 37.50 68.46
C THR A 102 -36.67 38.71 69.24
N GLY A 103 -37.47 39.56 68.60
CA GLY A 103 -38.06 40.75 69.22
C GLY A 103 -38.09 41.96 68.28
N THR A 104 -37.80 43.14 68.82
CA THR A 104 -37.66 44.40 68.06
C THR A 104 -36.19 44.69 67.80
N LEU A 105 -35.88 44.98 66.53
CA LEU A 105 -34.59 45.50 66.07
C LEU A 105 -34.69 47.01 65.82
N TYR A 106 -33.56 47.69 65.83
CA TYR A 106 -33.46 49.14 65.63
C TYR A 106 -32.42 49.43 64.54
N ALA A 107 -32.86 50.00 63.42
CA ALA A 107 -32.05 50.21 62.23
C ALA A 107 -31.65 51.69 62.11
N HIS A 108 -30.36 51.99 62.25
CA HIS A 108 -29.82 53.35 62.23
C HIS A 108 -29.29 53.69 60.84
N TRP A 109 -29.86 54.73 60.21
CA TRP A 109 -29.51 55.16 58.87
C TRP A 109 -28.48 56.28 58.92
N ASN A 110 -27.35 56.09 58.25
CA ASN A 110 -26.20 56.97 58.39
C ASN A 110 -25.42 57.12 57.09
N THR A 111 -24.65 58.20 56.96
CA THR A 111 -23.56 58.26 55.97
C THR A 111 -22.35 57.42 56.46
N PRO A 112 -21.40 57.07 55.57
CA PRO A 112 -20.16 56.40 55.98
C PRO A 112 -19.42 57.18 57.08
N GLY A 113 -19.32 56.59 58.29
CA GLY A 113 -18.73 57.24 59.46
C GLY A 113 -19.73 57.96 60.39
N CYS A 114 -21.01 57.59 60.36
CA CYS A 114 -22.06 58.10 61.26
C CYS A 114 -22.38 59.61 61.14
N GLY A 115 -22.15 60.20 59.96
CA GLY A 115 -22.56 61.59 59.69
C GLY A 115 -24.05 61.70 59.36
N ALA A 116 -24.70 62.75 59.87
CA ALA A 116 -26.09 63.09 59.58
C ALA A 116 -26.25 63.86 58.25
N GLN A 117 -27.41 63.76 57.60
CA GLN A 117 -27.74 64.50 56.37
C GLN A 117 -29.24 64.75 56.22
N SER A 118 -29.58 65.98 55.81
CA SER A 118 -30.93 66.46 55.49
C SER A 118 -31.49 65.96 54.14
N SER A 119 -30.84 64.97 53.50
CA SER A 119 -31.35 64.32 52.30
C SER A 119 -32.35 63.22 52.68
N CYS A 120 -33.60 63.42 52.27
CA CYS A 120 -34.70 62.45 52.35
C CYS A 120 -34.34 61.16 51.57
N ARG A 121 -34.47 59.98 52.19
CA ARG A 121 -34.24 58.68 51.55
C ARG A 121 -35.38 57.68 51.80
N THR A 122 -35.68 56.84 50.83
CA THR A 122 -36.58 55.70 51.02
C THR A 122 -35.81 54.54 51.64
N THR A 123 -36.30 54.02 52.76
CA THR A 123 -35.68 52.92 53.52
C THR A 123 -36.63 51.72 53.57
N THR A 124 -36.10 50.51 53.37
CA THR A 124 -36.91 49.28 53.31
C THR A 124 -36.30 48.13 54.09
N VAL A 125 -37.15 47.20 54.52
CA VAL A 125 -36.77 45.88 55.07
C VAL A 125 -37.51 44.77 54.32
N GLN A 126 -36.82 43.68 54.02
CA GLN A 126 -37.37 42.47 53.44
C GLN A 126 -36.84 41.25 54.21
N CYS A 127 -37.71 40.33 54.62
CA CYS A 127 -37.24 39.02 55.08
C CYS A 127 -37.06 38.10 53.88
N THR A 128 -35.82 37.79 53.50
CA THR A 128 -35.51 36.99 52.31
C THR A 128 -35.62 35.47 52.56
N SER A 129 -35.89 35.04 53.79
CA SER A 129 -36.17 33.64 54.14
C SER A 129 -37.56 33.38 54.77
N CYS A 130 -38.43 34.39 54.85
CA CYS A 130 -39.77 34.22 55.43
C CYS A 130 -40.78 33.79 54.36
N SER A 131 -41.41 32.64 54.57
CA SER A 131 -42.39 32.05 53.65
C SER A 131 -43.83 32.44 53.98
N GLY A 132 -44.40 33.37 53.20
CA GLY A 132 -45.85 33.50 52.94
C GLY A 132 -46.83 33.60 54.13
N GLY A 133 -46.96 34.77 54.77
CA GLY A 133 -48.06 35.07 55.72
C GLY A 133 -48.82 36.37 55.36
N GLY A 134 -50.16 36.30 55.23
CA GLY A 134 -51.02 37.42 54.82
C GLY A 134 -51.69 38.19 55.97
N GLY A 135 -52.34 39.32 55.65
CA GLY A 135 -53.05 40.18 56.61
C GLY A 135 -54.47 39.71 56.99
N PRO A 136 -55.14 40.40 57.94
CA PRO A 136 -56.42 39.96 58.52
C PRO A 136 -57.63 40.14 57.59
N CYS A 137 -58.34 39.04 57.33
CA CYS A 137 -59.47 38.97 56.41
C CYS A 137 -60.82 39.35 57.06
N THR A 138 -61.86 39.58 56.25
CA THR A 138 -63.25 39.87 56.69
C THR A 138 -64.28 39.14 55.81
N ASN A 139 -65.26 38.47 56.41
CA ASN A 139 -66.41 37.90 55.71
C ASN A 139 -67.66 37.84 56.62
N THR A 140 -68.82 37.55 56.05
CA THR A 140 -70.14 37.68 56.69
C THR A 140 -70.90 36.38 56.91
N SER A 141 -70.45 35.22 56.40
CA SER A 141 -71.12 33.93 56.64
C SER A 141 -70.62 33.23 57.92
N SER A 142 -71.58 32.74 58.72
CA SER A 142 -71.35 32.05 59.99
C SER A 142 -71.42 30.54 59.83
N PHE A 143 -70.38 29.82 60.26
CA PHE A 143 -70.32 28.36 60.21
C PHE A 143 -69.67 27.78 61.48
N GLY A 144 -70.41 26.94 62.21
CA GLY A 144 -69.95 26.29 63.44
C GLY A 144 -70.02 27.19 64.69
N THR A 145 -70.24 26.55 65.85
CA THR A 145 -70.33 27.24 67.15
C THR A 145 -69.76 26.35 68.26
N ALA A 146 -68.96 26.91 69.15
CA ALA A 146 -68.42 26.25 70.33
C ALA A 146 -68.68 27.04 71.62
N THR A 147 -68.50 26.38 72.76
CA THR A 147 -68.31 27.01 74.07
C THR A 147 -66.97 26.53 74.63
N ILE A 148 -66.16 27.43 75.19
CA ILE A 148 -64.84 27.10 75.72
C ILE A 148 -64.98 26.21 76.97
N SER A 149 -64.19 25.13 77.04
CA SER A 149 -64.20 24.21 78.20
C SER A 149 -63.57 24.88 79.44
N PRO A 150 -64.29 24.93 80.59
CA PRO A 150 -63.76 25.51 81.82
C PRO A 150 -62.67 24.64 82.48
N VAL A 151 -62.51 23.39 82.04
CA VAL A 151 -61.52 22.41 82.55
C VAL A 151 -60.40 22.11 81.53
N GLY A 152 -60.24 22.97 80.52
CA GLY A 152 -59.11 22.88 79.58
C GLY A 152 -59.16 21.76 78.55
N ALA A 153 -60.30 21.08 78.41
CA ALA A 153 -60.49 20.11 77.33
C ALA A 153 -60.50 20.78 75.95
N LEU A 154 -60.00 20.07 74.94
CA LEU A 154 -60.08 20.45 73.54
C LEU A 154 -61.53 20.29 73.03
N VAL A 155 -62.12 21.37 72.50
CA VAL A 155 -63.51 21.41 72.02
C VAL A 155 -63.53 21.57 70.51
N THR A 156 -64.16 20.65 69.79
CA THR A 156 -64.42 20.78 68.35
C THR A 156 -65.49 21.84 68.10
N ILE A 157 -65.18 22.82 67.25
CA ILE A 157 -66.07 23.93 66.85
C ILE A 157 -66.94 23.51 65.66
N SER A 158 -66.33 22.77 64.74
CA SER A 158 -66.95 22.23 63.53
C SER A 158 -66.02 21.15 62.97
N THR A 159 -66.58 20.08 62.40
CA THR A 159 -65.83 19.10 61.60
C THR A 159 -65.69 19.52 60.13
N CYS A 160 -66.31 20.63 59.71
CA CYS A 160 -66.44 20.99 58.30
C CYS A 160 -66.57 22.49 58.02
N SER A 161 -65.73 23.34 58.60
CA SER A 161 -65.69 24.76 58.24
C SER A 161 -65.13 24.95 56.81
N PHE A 162 -65.62 25.94 56.08
CA PHE A 162 -65.06 26.34 54.78
C PHE A 162 -64.13 27.55 54.92
N ALA A 163 -63.11 27.66 54.06
CA ALA A 163 -62.22 28.82 54.11
C ALA A 163 -62.95 30.06 53.58
N GLY A 164 -62.87 31.14 54.35
CA GLY A 164 -63.63 32.37 54.22
C GLY A 164 -64.67 32.53 55.34
N GLU A 165 -65.14 31.48 56.00
CA GLU A 165 -66.26 31.59 56.96
C GLU A 165 -65.81 31.82 58.41
N TYR A 166 -66.70 32.33 59.26
CA TYR A 166 -66.41 32.54 60.68
C TYR A 166 -67.22 31.61 61.60
N SER A 167 -66.60 31.14 62.69
CA SER A 167 -67.25 30.35 63.74
C SER A 167 -67.47 31.18 65.00
N THR A 168 -68.55 30.92 65.72
CA THR A 168 -68.93 31.65 66.95
C THR A 168 -68.44 30.89 68.20
N ILE A 169 -67.77 31.58 69.12
CA ILE A 169 -67.07 30.95 70.25
C ILE A 169 -67.52 31.60 71.56
N ASN A 170 -68.34 30.90 72.32
CA ASN A 170 -68.97 31.40 73.54
C ASN A 170 -68.15 31.07 74.80
N GLY A 171 -68.39 31.82 75.88
CA GLY A 171 -67.79 31.57 77.19
C GLY A 171 -66.31 31.92 77.29
N ALA A 172 -65.80 32.81 76.42
CA ALA A 172 -64.45 33.35 76.57
C ALA A 172 -64.40 34.27 77.79
N VAL A 173 -63.34 34.14 78.60
CA VAL A 173 -63.12 34.99 79.78
C VAL A 173 -61.74 35.63 79.69
N ASN A 174 -61.65 36.91 80.04
CA ASN A 174 -60.39 37.64 80.19
C ASN A 174 -59.44 36.89 81.14
N GLY A 175 -58.19 36.66 80.71
CA GLY A 175 -57.15 35.94 81.44
C GLY A 175 -56.96 34.47 81.04
N GLN A 176 -57.86 33.88 80.23
CA GLN A 176 -57.67 32.53 79.69
C GLN A 176 -56.63 32.52 78.56
N THR A 177 -55.72 31.53 78.52
CA THR A 177 -54.88 31.31 77.33
C THR A 177 -55.58 30.34 76.38
N LEU A 178 -56.02 30.82 75.23
CA LEU A 178 -56.80 30.06 74.25
C LEU A 178 -55.93 29.56 73.10
N ARG A 179 -56.14 28.30 72.69
CA ARG A 179 -55.54 27.67 71.52
C ARG A 179 -56.63 27.31 70.51
N PHE A 180 -56.53 27.82 69.29
CA PHE A 180 -57.38 27.51 68.15
C PHE A 180 -56.61 26.68 67.12
N THR A 181 -57.25 25.68 66.50
CA THR A 181 -56.64 24.86 65.45
C THR A 181 -57.57 24.63 64.27
N SER A 182 -57.00 24.46 63.07
CA SER A 182 -57.61 23.89 61.88
C SER A 182 -56.85 22.62 61.46
N SER A 183 -57.54 21.67 60.83
CA SER A 183 -56.94 20.47 60.23
C SER A 183 -56.16 20.73 58.95
N VAL A 184 -56.23 21.94 58.38
CA VAL A 184 -55.43 22.36 57.23
C VAL A 184 -54.27 23.22 57.73
N ALA A 185 -53.06 22.67 57.73
CA ALA A 185 -51.88 23.24 58.39
C ALA A 185 -51.45 24.63 57.88
N THR A 186 -51.88 25.03 56.68
CA THR A 186 -51.60 26.34 56.09
C THR A 186 -52.64 27.42 56.42
N ASP A 187 -53.71 27.10 57.15
CA ASP A 187 -54.80 28.05 57.40
C ASP A 187 -54.37 29.22 58.28
N PHE A 188 -54.75 30.43 57.85
CA PHE A 188 -54.61 31.66 58.59
C PHE A 188 -55.91 31.97 59.37
N ILE A 189 -55.80 31.95 60.69
CA ILE A 189 -56.89 32.19 61.64
C ILE A 189 -56.92 33.68 61.99
N THR A 190 -58.10 34.28 62.07
CA THR A 190 -58.30 35.65 62.59
C THR A 190 -59.46 35.65 63.58
N VAL A 191 -59.15 35.91 64.86
CA VAL A 191 -60.13 35.91 65.97
C VAL A 191 -60.51 37.35 66.30
N ARG A 192 -61.82 37.63 66.34
CA ARG A 192 -62.43 38.94 66.59
C ARG A 192 -63.32 38.92 67.84
N SER A 193 -63.54 40.09 68.43
CA SER A 193 -64.33 40.25 69.66
C SER A 193 -65.66 40.99 69.42
N GLY A 194 -66.70 40.60 70.15
CA GLY A 194 -67.98 41.32 70.26
C GLY A 194 -68.93 41.16 69.06
N THR A 195 -68.43 41.27 67.82
CA THR A 195 -69.18 40.96 66.60
C THR A 195 -68.27 40.27 65.57
N SER A 196 -68.86 39.63 64.55
CA SER A 196 -68.13 38.93 63.50
C SER A 196 -67.18 39.82 62.70
N ASN A 197 -67.48 41.12 62.56
CA ASN A 197 -66.60 42.12 61.96
C ASN A 197 -65.93 43.05 63.00
N GLY A 198 -65.96 42.68 64.28
CA GLY A 198 -65.36 43.45 65.38
C GLY A 198 -63.83 43.47 65.37
N PRO A 199 -63.21 44.12 66.37
CA PRO A 199 -61.75 44.24 66.48
C PRO A 199 -61.07 42.86 66.49
N VAL A 200 -59.98 42.72 65.74
CA VAL A 200 -59.12 41.53 65.78
C VAL A 200 -58.38 41.51 67.12
N VAL A 201 -58.55 40.44 67.89
CA VAL A 201 -57.86 40.21 69.17
C VAL A 201 -56.68 39.24 69.04
N ALA A 202 -56.67 38.39 68.00
CA ALA A 202 -55.54 37.56 67.62
C ALA A 202 -55.60 37.15 66.15
N SER A 203 -54.45 36.90 65.52
CA SER A 203 -54.37 36.34 64.17
C SER A 203 -53.03 35.66 63.94
N GLY A 204 -53.02 34.61 63.11
CA GLY A 204 -51.83 33.81 62.81
C GLY A 204 -52.20 32.47 62.17
N THR A 205 -51.21 31.69 61.72
CA THR A 205 -51.46 30.34 61.19
C THR A 205 -51.91 29.38 62.28
N THR A 206 -52.63 28.30 61.91
CA THR A 206 -52.92 27.20 62.83
C THR A 206 -51.62 26.52 63.32
N PRO A 207 -51.50 26.16 64.61
CA PRO A 207 -52.40 26.45 65.72
C PRO A 207 -52.16 27.86 66.30
N LEU A 208 -53.20 28.70 66.35
CA LEU A 208 -53.13 30.04 66.91
C LEU A 208 -53.34 29.99 68.43
N VAL A 209 -52.31 30.36 69.22
CA VAL A 209 -52.37 30.45 70.68
C VAL A 209 -52.23 31.90 71.12
N PHE A 210 -53.10 32.39 72.02
CA PHE A 210 -53.00 33.73 72.59
C PHE A 210 -53.60 33.82 73.99
N ALA A 211 -53.11 34.79 74.78
CA ALA A 211 -53.76 35.19 76.03
C ALA A 211 -54.98 36.05 75.70
N ASN A 212 -56.18 35.54 75.98
CA ASN A 212 -57.43 36.21 75.68
C ASN A 212 -57.75 37.30 76.71
N THR A 213 -57.85 38.54 76.25
CA THR A 213 -58.16 39.72 77.07
C THR A 213 -59.66 40.08 77.09
N PHE A 214 -60.50 39.35 76.34
CA PHE A 214 -61.91 39.69 76.13
C PHE A 214 -62.86 38.70 76.82
N THR A 215 -63.83 39.20 77.59
CA THR A 215 -64.91 38.39 78.16
C THR A 215 -66.15 38.48 77.29
N GLY A 216 -66.70 37.33 76.86
CA GLY A 216 -67.92 37.26 76.06
C GLY A 216 -67.82 36.24 74.92
N THR A 217 -68.37 36.60 73.75
CA THR A 217 -68.32 35.79 72.53
C THR A 217 -67.24 36.30 71.59
N LEU A 218 -66.39 35.39 71.13
CA LEU A 218 -65.38 35.60 70.09
C LEU A 218 -65.86 35.03 68.75
N TYR A 219 -65.29 35.53 67.66
CA TYR A 219 -65.61 35.11 66.28
C TYR A 219 -64.32 34.76 65.54
N ALA A 220 -64.14 33.47 65.21
CA ALA A 220 -62.91 32.95 64.60
C ALA A 220 -63.11 32.71 63.09
N HIS A 221 -62.42 33.49 62.26
CA HIS A 221 -62.43 33.38 60.80
C HIS A 221 -61.31 32.44 60.33
N TRP A 222 -61.63 31.51 59.43
CA TRP A 222 -60.68 30.53 58.88
C TRP A 222 -60.38 30.86 57.43
N ASN A 223 -59.13 31.17 57.07
CA ASN A 223 -58.78 31.65 55.74
C ASN A 223 -57.59 30.89 55.15
N THR A 224 -57.47 30.89 53.82
CA THR A 224 -56.18 30.55 53.19
C THR A 224 -55.15 31.68 53.37
N PRO A 225 -53.85 31.40 53.23
CA PRO A 225 -52.83 32.44 53.13
C PRO A 225 -53.17 33.43 52.00
N GLY A 226 -53.48 34.68 52.36
CA GLY A 226 -53.89 35.72 51.41
C GLY A 226 -55.41 35.91 51.23
N CYS A 227 -56.23 35.42 52.17
CA CYS A 227 -57.69 35.69 52.21
C CYS A 227 -58.54 35.11 51.07
N GLY A 228 -58.07 34.06 50.39
CA GLY A 228 -58.88 33.31 49.43
C GLY A 228 -59.86 32.34 50.10
N ALA A 229 -61.05 32.18 49.50
CA ALA A 229 -62.03 31.18 49.89
C ALA A 229 -61.73 29.79 49.30
N GLN A 230 -62.22 28.71 49.94
CA GLN A 230 -62.12 27.33 49.42
C GLN A 230 -63.35 26.50 49.78
N SER A 231 -63.74 25.61 48.86
CA SER A 231 -64.79 24.59 49.02
C SER A 231 -64.35 23.34 49.81
N SER A 232 -63.14 23.33 50.39
CA SER A 232 -62.63 22.21 51.19
C SER A 232 -63.04 22.32 52.66
N CYS A 233 -63.74 21.29 53.11
CA CYS A 233 -64.16 21.01 54.49
C CYS A 233 -62.95 20.84 55.44
N ARG A 234 -62.93 21.51 56.60
CA ARG A 234 -61.88 21.35 57.63
C ARG A 234 -62.43 21.20 59.05
N THR A 235 -61.76 20.40 59.87
CA THR A 235 -62.06 20.30 61.31
C THR A 235 -61.38 21.43 62.06
N THR A 236 -62.12 22.12 62.92
CA THR A 236 -61.65 23.28 63.69
C THR A 236 -61.93 23.10 65.19
N THR A 237 -61.01 23.55 66.05
CA THR A 237 -61.09 23.33 67.51
C THR A 237 -60.64 24.55 68.33
N VAL A 238 -61.06 24.61 69.61
CA VAL A 238 -60.62 25.57 70.63
C VAL A 238 -60.34 24.88 71.97
N GLN A 239 -59.33 25.36 72.72
CA GLN A 239 -58.95 24.84 74.03
C GLN A 239 -58.55 25.96 75.00
N CYS A 240 -58.98 25.89 76.27
CA CYS A 240 -58.32 26.63 77.36
C CYS A 240 -57.03 25.88 77.75
N THR A 241 -55.88 26.50 77.55
CA THR A 241 -54.56 25.91 77.91
C THR A 241 -54.08 26.32 79.31
N SER A 242 -54.83 27.20 79.99
CA SER A 242 -54.56 27.70 81.35
C SER A 242 -55.58 27.23 82.39
N CYS A 243 -56.18 26.06 82.18
CA CYS A 243 -57.22 25.45 83.03
C CYS A 243 -56.75 24.06 83.51
N THR A 244 -56.86 23.75 84.80
CA THR A 244 -56.27 22.55 85.43
C THR A 244 -57.26 21.41 85.71
N LEU A 245 -56.75 20.17 85.82
CA LEU A 245 -57.51 18.93 85.98
C LEU A 245 -57.39 18.31 87.39
N PRO A 246 -58.39 17.52 87.86
CA PRO A 246 -58.31 16.73 89.09
C PRO A 246 -57.63 15.35 88.88
N PRO A 247 -57.21 14.65 89.97
CA PRO A 247 -56.57 13.33 89.87
C PRO A 247 -57.44 12.20 89.30
N PRO A 248 -56.84 11.12 88.73
CA PRO A 248 -57.56 9.95 88.23
C PRO A 248 -58.23 9.11 89.33
N ALA A 249 -59.27 8.36 88.97
CA ALA A 249 -59.99 7.48 89.91
C ALA A 249 -59.16 6.29 90.43
N ASN A 250 -58.08 5.92 89.74
CA ASN A 250 -57.17 4.81 90.06
C ASN A 250 -55.75 5.28 90.42
N ASP A 251 -55.64 6.50 90.95
CA ASP A 251 -54.43 7.10 91.53
C ASP A 251 -53.81 6.25 92.66
N LEU A 252 -54.63 5.51 93.42
CA LEU A 252 -54.17 4.64 94.52
C LEU A 252 -54.46 3.16 94.24
N CYS A 253 -53.60 2.27 94.75
CA CYS A 253 -53.75 0.80 94.67
C CYS A 253 -55.15 0.31 95.12
N THR A 254 -55.75 0.93 96.13
CA THR A 254 -57.11 0.60 96.62
C THR A 254 -58.23 0.94 95.63
N GLY A 255 -57.96 1.76 94.62
CA GLY A 255 -58.85 2.08 93.49
C GLY A 255 -58.42 1.43 92.16
N ALA A 256 -57.56 0.41 92.20
CA ALA A 256 -57.04 -0.26 91.00
C ALA A 256 -58.15 -0.80 90.08
N LEU A 257 -58.07 -0.50 88.79
CA LEU A 257 -59.07 -0.93 87.80
C LEU A 257 -58.77 -2.33 87.23
N THR A 258 -59.80 -3.14 87.00
CA THR A 258 -59.60 -4.50 86.47
C THR A 258 -59.13 -4.49 85.01
N ILE A 259 -58.09 -5.27 84.69
CA ILE A 259 -57.65 -5.51 83.29
C ILE A 259 -57.72 -7.00 82.92
N ASN A 260 -58.67 -7.34 82.05
CA ASN A 260 -58.91 -8.72 81.61
C ASN A 260 -57.97 -9.12 80.46
N CYS A 261 -57.86 -10.43 80.23
CA CYS A 261 -57.04 -10.94 79.13
C CYS A 261 -57.56 -10.45 77.76
N GLY A 262 -56.64 -10.02 76.89
CA GLY A 262 -56.94 -9.47 75.57
C GLY A 262 -57.39 -7.99 75.58
N GLN A 263 -57.57 -7.36 76.74
CA GLN A 263 -57.92 -5.94 76.79
C GLN A 263 -56.72 -5.04 76.53
N THR A 264 -56.97 -3.96 75.80
CA THR A 264 -56.10 -2.78 75.75
C THR A 264 -56.88 -1.60 76.32
N LEU A 265 -56.32 -0.96 77.34
CA LEU A 265 -56.91 0.20 78.03
C LEU A 265 -56.04 1.44 77.75
N THR A 266 -56.64 2.62 77.73
CA THR A 266 -55.90 3.89 77.65
C THR A 266 -56.16 4.72 78.90
N GLY A 267 -55.20 5.55 79.28
CA GLY A 267 -55.28 6.39 80.47
C GLY A 267 -54.19 7.45 80.50
N SER A 268 -54.05 8.14 81.63
CA SER A 268 -53.04 9.19 81.80
C SER A 268 -52.54 9.26 83.24
N THR A 269 -51.24 9.43 83.42
CA THR A 269 -50.61 9.70 84.73
C THR A 269 -50.52 11.20 85.05
N ALA A 270 -50.90 12.08 84.13
CA ALA A 270 -50.60 13.53 84.17
C ALA A 270 -51.27 14.34 85.31
N ALA A 271 -52.15 13.73 86.11
CA ALA A 271 -52.76 14.35 87.29
C ALA A 271 -52.67 13.43 88.55
N ALA A 272 -51.92 12.34 88.48
CA ALA A 272 -51.80 11.36 89.55
C ALA A 272 -50.65 11.70 90.53
N THR A 273 -50.52 10.91 91.59
CA THR A 273 -49.53 11.01 92.65
C THR A 273 -48.45 9.94 92.52
N ALA A 274 -47.29 10.14 93.15
CA ALA A 274 -46.18 9.18 93.07
C ALA A 274 -46.26 8.12 94.19
N ASP A 275 -46.40 6.86 93.79
CA ASP A 275 -46.54 5.72 94.72
C ASP A 275 -45.26 5.37 95.48
N ALA A 276 -45.35 5.23 96.80
CA ALA A 276 -44.23 4.85 97.67
C ALA A 276 -43.92 3.33 97.66
N VAL A 277 -43.78 2.71 96.47
CA VAL A 277 -43.51 1.27 96.32
C VAL A 277 -42.03 0.95 96.09
N THR A 278 -41.55 -0.15 96.69
CA THR A 278 -40.13 -0.55 96.72
C THR A 278 -39.95 -2.05 96.48
N GLY A 279 -38.75 -2.47 96.08
CA GLY A 279 -38.39 -3.90 95.96
C GLY A 279 -38.56 -4.51 94.56
N CYS A 280 -38.87 -3.70 93.55
CA CYS A 280 -38.77 -4.08 92.15
C CYS A 280 -37.34 -3.88 91.60
N ALA A 281 -37.05 -4.49 90.43
CA ALA A 281 -35.73 -4.42 89.79
C ALA A 281 -35.45 -3.04 89.17
N THR A 282 -36.49 -2.34 88.70
CA THR A 282 -36.42 -0.89 88.45
C THR A 282 -37.11 -0.10 89.58
N THR A 283 -36.62 1.11 89.83
CA THR A 283 -37.20 2.08 90.76
C THR A 283 -38.48 2.68 90.17
N LEU A 284 -39.59 2.62 90.93
CA LEU A 284 -40.94 2.97 90.47
C LEU A 284 -41.58 4.15 91.24
N ASN A 285 -40.94 4.63 92.31
CA ASN A 285 -41.53 5.59 93.25
C ASN A 285 -41.15 7.07 93.00
N THR A 286 -40.79 7.42 91.77
CA THR A 286 -40.27 8.76 91.41
C THR A 286 -41.23 9.60 90.56
N ALA A 287 -42.20 8.97 89.89
CA ALA A 287 -43.13 9.61 88.98
C ALA A 287 -44.61 9.30 89.33
N PRO A 288 -45.56 10.15 88.92
CA PRO A 288 -46.99 9.88 89.00
C PRO A 288 -47.39 8.50 88.47
N GLY A 289 -48.12 7.75 89.30
CA GLY A 289 -48.51 6.36 89.07
C GLY A 289 -50.02 6.18 89.02
N VAL A 290 -50.49 5.13 88.33
CA VAL A 290 -51.90 4.70 88.36
C VAL A 290 -52.00 3.18 88.30
N TRP A 291 -53.06 2.64 88.92
CA TRP A 291 -53.16 1.23 89.27
C TRP A 291 -54.20 0.44 88.47
N TYR A 292 -53.84 -0.80 88.16
CA TYR A 292 -54.72 -1.83 87.63
C TYR A 292 -54.59 -3.14 88.43
N THR A 293 -55.53 -4.07 88.27
CA THR A 293 -55.54 -5.36 88.95
C THR A 293 -56.12 -6.49 88.09
N PHE A 294 -55.72 -7.74 88.33
CA PHE A 294 -56.33 -8.92 87.72
C PHE A 294 -56.05 -10.20 88.53
N ALA A 295 -56.90 -11.23 88.35
CA ALA A 295 -56.66 -12.57 88.87
C ALA A 295 -55.81 -13.39 87.88
N GLY A 296 -54.80 -14.10 88.40
CA GLY A 296 -53.98 -15.04 87.63
C GLY A 296 -54.74 -16.30 87.26
N ASP A 297 -54.46 -16.79 86.06
CA ASP A 297 -55.26 -17.77 85.30
C ASP A 297 -54.42 -18.93 84.73
N GLY A 298 -53.13 -19.01 85.09
CA GLY A 298 -52.19 -20.03 84.61
C GLY A 298 -51.57 -19.72 83.24
N SER A 299 -51.92 -18.59 82.62
CA SER A 299 -51.33 -18.17 81.35
C SER A 299 -49.92 -17.58 81.51
N LEU A 300 -49.17 -17.58 80.42
CA LEU A 300 -48.07 -16.64 80.25
C LEU A 300 -48.70 -15.28 79.91
N THR A 301 -48.74 -14.37 80.89
CA THR A 301 -49.32 -13.02 80.74
C THR A 301 -48.22 -12.02 80.38
N THR A 302 -48.48 -11.23 79.34
CA THR A 302 -47.70 -10.05 78.93
C THR A 302 -48.50 -8.79 79.21
N LEU A 303 -47.86 -7.80 79.84
CA LEU A 303 -48.39 -6.45 80.05
C LEU A 303 -47.48 -5.47 79.33
N SER A 304 -48.04 -4.71 78.38
CA SER A 304 -47.30 -3.89 77.42
C SER A 304 -47.78 -2.45 77.42
N LEU A 305 -46.83 -1.52 77.56
CA LEU A 305 -47.01 -0.08 77.41
C LEU A 305 -46.58 0.46 76.04
N CYS A 306 -46.13 -0.42 75.12
CA CYS A 306 -45.69 -0.04 73.77
C CYS A 306 -46.75 0.79 73.02
N GLY A 307 -46.33 1.94 72.50
CA GLY A 307 -47.24 2.92 71.87
C GLY A 307 -47.76 4.02 72.82
N SER A 308 -47.33 4.02 74.09
CA SER A 308 -47.53 5.15 75.00
C SER A 308 -46.70 6.37 74.57
N ALA A 309 -47.17 7.58 74.91
CA ALA A 309 -46.62 8.82 74.38
C ALA A 309 -45.41 9.41 75.16
N PHE A 310 -44.88 8.67 76.13
CA PHE A 310 -43.82 9.12 77.03
C PHE A 310 -42.93 7.95 77.47
N ASP A 311 -41.90 8.28 78.25
CA ASP A 311 -40.93 7.37 78.85
C ASP A 311 -41.55 6.65 80.06
N THR A 312 -42.04 5.42 79.85
CA THR A 312 -42.89 4.71 80.83
C THR A 312 -42.11 3.77 81.75
N LYS A 313 -42.71 3.43 82.90
CA LYS A 313 -42.32 2.29 83.72
C LYS A 313 -43.51 1.40 84.05
N ILE A 314 -43.28 0.10 84.18
CA ILE A 314 -44.29 -0.85 84.66
C ILE A 314 -43.76 -1.70 85.83
N GLY A 315 -44.58 -1.84 86.87
CA GLY A 315 -44.36 -2.75 87.99
C GLY A 315 -45.55 -3.68 88.17
N VAL A 316 -45.29 -4.97 88.44
CA VAL A 316 -46.32 -5.96 88.75
C VAL A 316 -46.03 -6.53 90.13
N PHE A 317 -47.07 -6.55 90.97
CA PHE A 317 -47.02 -6.92 92.37
C PHE A 317 -48.07 -7.98 92.71
N SER A 318 -47.89 -8.68 93.82
CA SER A 318 -48.90 -9.53 94.45
C SER A 318 -49.02 -9.21 95.94
N GLY A 319 -50.06 -9.74 96.59
CA GLY A 319 -50.38 -9.47 98.01
C GLY A 319 -51.56 -8.49 98.16
N THR A 320 -51.46 -7.57 99.11
CA THR A 320 -52.49 -6.58 99.44
C THR A 320 -51.93 -5.17 99.42
N CYS A 321 -52.73 -4.17 99.03
CA CYS A 321 -52.31 -2.76 99.06
C CYS A 321 -51.80 -2.37 100.47
N GLY A 322 -50.60 -1.78 100.53
CA GLY A 322 -49.87 -1.51 101.79
C GLY A 322 -48.82 -2.57 102.15
N THR A 323 -48.91 -3.80 101.61
CA THR A 323 -47.94 -4.89 101.79
C THR A 323 -47.77 -5.67 100.48
N LEU A 324 -47.38 -4.95 99.42
CA LEU A 324 -47.18 -5.49 98.08
C LEU A 324 -45.77 -6.08 97.92
N THR A 325 -45.68 -7.25 97.29
CA THR A 325 -44.42 -7.90 96.90
C THR A 325 -44.23 -7.79 95.38
N CYS A 326 -43.07 -7.33 94.92
CA CYS A 326 -42.82 -7.25 93.47
C CYS A 326 -42.66 -8.65 92.85
N VAL A 327 -43.29 -8.84 91.69
CA VAL A 327 -43.28 -10.08 90.89
C VAL A 327 -42.39 -9.92 89.66
N THR A 328 -42.53 -8.78 88.97
CA THR A 328 -41.68 -8.38 87.84
C THR A 328 -41.85 -6.88 87.57
N SER A 329 -40.88 -6.25 86.91
CA SER A 329 -40.88 -4.81 86.61
C SER A 329 -39.98 -4.51 85.42
N ASN A 330 -40.29 -3.49 84.62
CA ASN A 330 -39.41 -3.05 83.55
C ASN A 330 -39.48 -1.54 83.28
N ASP A 331 -38.37 -1.00 82.77
CA ASP A 331 -38.19 0.35 82.22
C ASP A 331 -38.43 0.28 80.69
N ASP A 332 -37.43 -0.14 79.92
CA ASP A 332 -37.41 -0.16 78.47
C ASP A 332 -37.74 -1.54 77.86
N PHE A 333 -38.41 -1.54 76.72
CA PHE A 333 -38.61 -2.76 75.91
C PHE A 333 -38.74 -2.46 74.42
N CYS A 334 -39.56 -1.47 74.07
CA CYS A 334 -39.97 -1.16 72.69
C CYS A 334 -39.59 0.28 72.32
N GLY A 335 -38.33 0.64 72.60
CA GLY A 335 -37.94 2.03 72.88
C GLY A 335 -38.21 2.36 74.34
N LEU A 336 -38.52 3.63 74.61
CA LEU A 336 -38.83 4.20 75.94
C LEU A 336 -40.20 3.77 76.50
N GLN A 337 -40.66 2.56 76.17
CA GLN A 337 -41.91 2.00 76.65
C GLN A 337 -41.69 0.59 77.17
N SER A 338 -42.34 0.31 78.30
CA SER A 338 -42.11 -0.90 79.09
C SER A 338 -42.95 -2.08 78.62
N GLN A 339 -42.42 -3.28 78.81
CA GLN A 339 -43.20 -4.50 78.75
C GLN A 339 -42.66 -5.50 79.78
N VAL A 340 -43.56 -6.27 80.40
CA VAL A 340 -43.21 -7.43 81.23
C VAL A 340 -44.00 -8.64 80.79
N THR A 341 -43.36 -9.82 80.79
CA THR A 341 -43.99 -11.12 80.51
C THR A 341 -43.65 -12.07 81.65
N PHE A 342 -44.65 -12.73 82.23
CA PHE A 342 -44.48 -13.65 83.36
C PHE A 342 -45.63 -14.68 83.43
N SER A 343 -45.40 -15.79 84.13
CA SER A 343 -46.44 -16.79 84.40
C SER A 343 -47.38 -16.29 85.51
N ALA A 344 -48.65 -16.04 85.17
CA ALA A 344 -49.65 -15.57 86.13
C ALA A 344 -50.28 -16.76 86.86
N ASN A 345 -49.84 -17.05 88.09
CA ASN A 345 -50.27 -18.23 88.83
C ASN A 345 -51.77 -18.22 89.13
N VAL A 346 -52.44 -19.37 88.90
CA VAL A 346 -53.88 -19.55 89.11
C VAL A 346 -54.26 -19.12 90.53
N GLY A 347 -55.26 -18.24 90.65
CA GLY A 347 -55.79 -17.79 91.94
C GLY A 347 -54.94 -16.76 92.69
N THR A 348 -53.82 -16.30 92.12
CA THR A 348 -53.05 -15.16 92.66
C THR A 348 -53.61 -13.84 92.12
N THR A 349 -53.97 -12.90 92.98
CA THR A 349 -54.31 -11.53 92.54
C THR A 349 -53.03 -10.74 92.29
N TYR A 350 -52.93 -10.13 91.11
CA TYR A 350 -51.84 -9.26 90.71
C TYR A 350 -52.32 -7.80 90.63
N TYR A 351 -51.44 -6.88 91.03
CA TYR A 351 -51.61 -5.43 90.88
C TYR A 351 -50.55 -4.92 89.91
N VAL A 352 -50.92 -3.96 89.05
CA VAL A 352 -50.05 -3.38 88.03
C VAL A 352 -49.99 -1.88 88.25
N LEU A 353 -48.78 -1.37 88.47
CA LEU A 353 -48.48 0.05 88.50
C LEU A 353 -48.00 0.48 87.12
N VAL A 354 -48.68 1.47 86.54
CA VAL A 354 -48.21 2.21 85.36
C VAL A 354 -47.70 3.56 85.84
N THR A 355 -46.40 3.83 85.64
CA THR A 355 -45.72 5.07 86.04
C THR A 355 -44.70 5.46 84.95
N ALA A 356 -43.67 6.23 85.27
CA ALA A 356 -42.74 6.82 84.29
C ALA A 356 -41.29 6.83 84.76
N PHE A 357 -40.36 7.05 83.82
CA PHE A 357 -38.98 7.38 84.17
C PHE A 357 -38.87 8.79 84.78
N GLY A 358 -37.93 8.98 85.72
CA GLY A 358 -37.70 10.25 86.39
C GLY A 358 -38.97 10.76 87.10
N THR A 359 -39.46 11.93 86.67
CA THR A 359 -40.72 12.54 87.13
C THR A 359 -41.71 12.73 85.96
N ASN A 360 -41.57 11.96 84.88
CA ASN A 360 -42.39 12.13 83.67
C ASN A 360 -43.86 11.74 83.93
N SER A 361 -44.76 12.21 83.07
CA SER A 361 -46.15 11.77 83.06
C SER A 361 -46.79 12.03 81.70
N GLY A 362 -47.89 11.34 81.39
CA GLY A 362 -48.58 11.52 80.11
C GLY A 362 -49.61 10.43 79.83
N ASN A 363 -50.06 10.38 78.57
CA ASN A 363 -51.04 9.41 78.11
C ASN A 363 -50.37 8.08 77.73
N TYR A 364 -50.91 6.98 78.25
CA TYR A 364 -50.42 5.62 77.99
C TYR A 364 -51.51 4.73 77.38
N THR A 365 -51.06 3.63 76.80
CA THR A 365 -51.87 2.47 76.43
C THR A 365 -51.33 1.26 77.18
N LEU A 366 -52.18 0.48 77.85
CA LEU A 366 -51.83 -0.74 78.57
C LEU A 366 -52.58 -1.91 77.95
N ALA A 367 -51.84 -2.78 77.25
CA ALA A 367 -52.36 -4.02 76.70
C ALA A 367 -51.99 -5.21 77.59
N ARG A 368 -52.98 -6.01 78.01
CA ARG A 368 -52.78 -7.33 78.62
C ARG A 368 -53.05 -8.41 77.58
N THR A 369 -52.03 -9.08 77.10
CA THR A 369 -52.16 -10.32 76.31
C THR A 369 -51.77 -11.52 77.16
N CYS A 370 -52.36 -12.68 76.89
CA CYS A 370 -52.06 -13.88 77.67
C CYS A 370 -52.18 -15.13 76.80
N ILE A 371 -51.18 -16.01 76.91
CA ILE A 371 -51.07 -17.23 76.13
C ILE A 371 -51.31 -18.42 77.07
N PRO A 372 -52.39 -19.21 76.87
CA PRO A 372 -52.64 -20.42 77.66
C PRO A 372 -51.49 -21.43 77.54
N ALA A 373 -51.29 -22.25 78.57
CA ALA A 373 -50.42 -23.42 78.46
C ALA A 373 -50.94 -24.38 77.39
N CYS A 374 -50.05 -24.94 76.58
CA CYS A 374 -50.42 -25.94 75.59
C CYS A 374 -50.87 -27.24 76.28
N ALA A 375 -51.84 -27.93 75.69
CA ALA A 375 -52.37 -29.20 76.19
C ALA A 375 -52.66 -30.15 75.03
N GLY A 376 -52.43 -31.45 75.25
CA GLY A 376 -52.65 -32.49 74.23
C GLY A 376 -51.71 -32.40 73.03
N VAL A 377 -52.22 -32.82 71.86
CA VAL A 377 -51.50 -32.80 70.58
C VAL A 377 -51.75 -31.47 69.87
N PRO A 378 -50.71 -30.70 69.49
CA PRO A 378 -50.89 -29.44 68.77
C PRO A 378 -51.28 -29.64 67.31
N SER A 379 -51.97 -28.67 66.72
CA SER A 379 -52.07 -28.53 65.27
C SER A 379 -50.66 -28.27 64.71
N PRO A 380 -50.19 -29.04 63.71
CA PRO A 380 -48.87 -28.83 63.11
C PRO A 380 -48.84 -27.62 62.17
N GLY A 381 -50.00 -27.13 61.72
CA GLY A 381 -50.08 -26.08 60.70
C GLY A 381 -49.65 -26.53 59.30
N ALA A 382 -49.36 -25.54 58.46
CA ALA A 382 -48.91 -25.72 57.07
C ALA A 382 -47.61 -24.94 56.80
N ILE A 383 -46.74 -25.52 55.99
CA ILE A 383 -45.54 -24.86 55.48
C ILE A 383 -45.96 -23.96 54.32
N SER A 384 -45.71 -22.66 54.42
CA SER A 384 -45.94 -21.71 53.33
C SER A 384 -44.97 -22.02 52.17
N PRO A 385 -45.44 -22.11 50.92
CA PRO A 385 -44.59 -22.49 49.80
C PRO A 385 -43.55 -21.40 49.50
N VAL A 386 -42.29 -21.81 49.35
CA VAL A 386 -41.33 -21.01 48.57
C VAL A 386 -41.80 -20.93 47.12
N THR A 387 -41.47 -19.82 46.46
CA THR A 387 -41.76 -19.60 45.04
C THR A 387 -41.28 -20.78 44.19
N SER A 388 -42.01 -21.08 43.10
CA SER A 388 -41.69 -22.19 42.18
C SER A 388 -40.26 -22.16 41.61
N THR A 389 -39.66 -20.97 41.52
CA THR A 389 -38.28 -20.76 41.10
C THR A 389 -37.30 -20.79 42.28
N ASN A 390 -36.47 -21.84 42.32
CA ASN A 390 -35.33 -21.96 43.23
C ASN A 390 -34.10 -22.41 42.43
N CYS A 391 -33.15 -21.52 42.22
CA CYS A 391 -31.91 -21.85 41.51
C CYS A 391 -30.89 -22.45 42.47
N ALA A 392 -29.99 -23.31 42.01
CA ALA A 392 -28.92 -23.85 42.84
C ALA A 392 -28.05 -22.73 43.43
N GLY A 393 -27.74 -22.82 44.73
CA GLY A 393 -26.92 -21.85 45.46
C GLY A 393 -27.66 -20.62 46.02
N THR A 394 -28.97 -20.48 45.81
CA THR A 394 -29.74 -19.35 46.38
C THR A 394 -30.17 -19.59 47.82
N SER A 395 -30.25 -18.54 48.65
CA SER A 395 -30.87 -18.65 49.97
C SER A 395 -32.40 -18.58 49.87
N ARG A 396 -33.08 -19.37 50.72
CA ARG A 396 -34.54 -19.51 50.80
C ARG A 396 -34.96 -19.76 52.25
N THR A 397 -36.19 -19.35 52.59
CA THR A 397 -36.77 -19.55 53.93
C THR A 397 -38.13 -20.22 53.82
N LEU A 398 -38.32 -21.33 54.51
CA LEU A 398 -39.63 -21.92 54.79
C LEU A 398 -40.22 -21.26 56.04
N THR A 399 -41.53 -21.01 56.03
CA THR A 399 -42.26 -20.41 57.15
C THR A 399 -43.46 -21.26 57.49
N LEU A 400 -43.62 -21.62 58.76
CA LEU A 400 -44.76 -22.37 59.27
C LEU A 400 -45.89 -21.42 59.73
N SER A 401 -47.13 -21.74 59.36
CA SER A 401 -48.33 -20.96 59.75
C SER A 401 -49.50 -21.88 60.13
N GLY A 402 -50.49 -21.37 60.87
CA GLY A 402 -51.68 -22.15 61.27
C GLY A 402 -51.45 -23.27 62.29
N TYR A 403 -50.27 -23.32 62.92
CA TYR A 403 -49.98 -24.21 64.03
C TYR A 403 -50.65 -23.73 65.33
N SER A 404 -50.77 -24.60 66.34
CA SER A 404 -51.33 -24.22 67.65
C SER A 404 -50.47 -23.17 68.36
N ILE A 405 -51.02 -21.98 68.60
CA ILE A 405 -50.37 -20.90 69.36
C ILE A 405 -50.70 -21.10 70.86
N ALA A 406 -49.74 -21.64 71.61
CA ALA A 406 -49.85 -21.88 73.05
C ALA A 406 -48.46 -21.90 73.72
N ASN A 407 -48.40 -21.71 75.03
CA ASN A 407 -47.15 -21.71 75.79
C ASN A 407 -46.62 -23.14 75.98
N GLY A 408 -45.35 -23.37 75.64
CA GLY A 408 -44.73 -24.71 75.59
C GLY A 408 -44.75 -25.39 74.21
N ILE A 409 -44.97 -24.65 73.13
CA ILE A 409 -44.86 -25.19 71.75
C ILE A 409 -43.41 -25.09 71.24
N THR A 410 -42.87 -26.20 70.74
CA THR A 410 -41.54 -26.29 70.13
C THR A 410 -41.60 -26.87 68.72
N PHE A 411 -40.61 -26.52 67.88
CA PHE A 411 -40.52 -26.94 66.48
C PHE A 411 -39.27 -27.79 66.25
N GLN A 412 -39.32 -28.67 65.26
CA GLN A 412 -38.15 -29.36 64.70
C GLN A 412 -38.37 -29.60 63.20
N TRP A 413 -37.65 -28.87 62.36
CA TRP A 413 -37.64 -29.10 60.92
C TRP A 413 -36.86 -30.38 60.57
N LYS A 414 -37.32 -31.05 59.53
CA LYS A 414 -36.72 -32.29 59.01
C LYS A 414 -36.71 -32.25 57.48
N SER A 415 -35.72 -32.90 56.88
CA SER A 415 -35.59 -33.00 55.42
C SER A 415 -35.42 -34.44 54.94
N SER A 416 -35.85 -34.71 53.71
CA SER A 416 -35.60 -35.95 52.98
C SER A 416 -35.25 -35.68 51.52
N PRO A 417 -34.37 -36.49 50.87
CA PRO A 417 -34.16 -36.44 49.43
C PRO A 417 -35.30 -37.10 48.63
N THR A 418 -36.23 -37.81 49.28
CA THR A 418 -37.32 -38.58 48.65
C THR A 418 -38.68 -38.22 49.25
N SER A 419 -39.71 -38.12 48.39
CA SER A 419 -41.08 -37.85 48.83
C SER A 419 -41.59 -38.95 49.76
N GLY A 420 -42.20 -38.57 50.87
CA GLY A 420 -42.67 -39.46 51.92
C GLY A 420 -41.60 -39.84 52.97
N GLY A 421 -40.36 -39.39 52.80
CA GLY A 421 -39.25 -39.67 53.73
C GLY A 421 -38.30 -40.79 53.24
N PRO A 422 -37.44 -41.32 54.13
CA PRO A 422 -37.32 -41.01 55.56
C PRO A 422 -36.78 -39.60 55.82
N TYR A 423 -37.28 -38.93 56.86
CA TYR A 423 -36.89 -37.55 57.20
C TYR A 423 -35.87 -37.52 58.34
N THR A 424 -34.78 -36.77 58.16
CA THR A 424 -33.76 -36.55 59.19
C THR A 424 -33.93 -35.16 59.82
N ASN A 425 -33.78 -35.07 61.15
CA ASN A 425 -33.79 -33.78 61.86
C ASN A 425 -32.69 -32.85 61.34
N ILE A 426 -33.05 -31.59 61.08
CA ILE A 426 -32.09 -30.55 60.73
C ILE A 426 -31.59 -29.92 62.04
N ALA A 427 -30.28 -30.00 62.30
CA ALA A 427 -29.68 -29.51 63.53
C ALA A 427 -29.91 -27.99 63.71
N GLY A 428 -30.32 -27.57 64.91
CA GLY A 428 -30.60 -26.16 65.22
C GLY A 428 -31.85 -25.56 64.60
N ALA A 429 -32.55 -26.26 63.69
CA ALA A 429 -33.76 -25.78 63.03
C ALA A 429 -35.01 -25.99 63.93
N THR A 430 -35.09 -25.21 65.01
CA THR A 430 -36.11 -25.33 66.08
C THR A 430 -37.07 -24.14 66.17
N ASN A 431 -37.01 -23.20 65.22
CA ASN A 431 -37.92 -22.07 65.09
C ASN A 431 -39.11 -22.41 64.17
N ASN A 432 -40.15 -21.56 64.17
CA ASN A 432 -41.26 -21.63 63.19
C ASN A 432 -40.86 -21.23 61.75
N THR A 433 -39.59 -20.90 61.52
CA THR A 433 -38.99 -20.63 60.20
C THR A 433 -37.70 -21.43 60.05
N TYR A 434 -37.34 -21.77 58.81
CA TYR A 434 -36.09 -22.44 58.48
C TYR A 434 -35.48 -21.87 57.20
N THR A 435 -34.29 -21.28 57.33
CA THR A 435 -33.52 -20.71 56.21
C THR A 435 -32.41 -21.66 55.78
N PHE A 436 -32.26 -21.86 54.46
CA PHE A 436 -31.33 -22.80 53.86
C PHE A 436 -30.80 -22.30 52.52
N THR A 437 -29.76 -22.94 52.00
CA THR A 437 -29.26 -22.74 50.64
C THR A 437 -29.70 -23.90 49.76
N THR A 438 -30.25 -23.60 48.59
CA THR A 438 -30.83 -24.59 47.66
C THR A 438 -29.73 -25.39 46.94
N ALA A 439 -29.38 -26.57 47.45
CA ALA A 439 -28.36 -27.44 46.85
C ALA A 439 -28.93 -28.45 45.83
N SER A 440 -30.04 -29.09 46.17
CA SER A 440 -30.76 -30.09 45.36
C SER A 440 -32.24 -30.05 45.69
N THR A 441 -33.09 -30.69 44.86
CA THR A 441 -34.49 -30.91 45.23
C THR A 441 -34.55 -31.70 46.53
N GLN A 442 -35.30 -31.18 47.50
CA GLN A 442 -35.43 -31.70 48.86
C GLN A 442 -36.87 -31.54 49.34
N TYR A 443 -37.32 -32.47 50.16
CA TYR A 443 -38.65 -32.51 50.77
C TYR A 443 -38.52 -32.14 52.24
N TYR A 444 -39.44 -31.31 52.75
CA TYR A 444 -39.39 -30.78 54.11
C TYR A 444 -40.70 -31.00 54.86
N VAL A 445 -40.57 -31.30 56.15
CA VAL A 445 -41.65 -31.32 57.14
C VAL A 445 -41.19 -30.62 58.42
N CYS A 446 -42.13 -30.11 59.22
CA CYS A 446 -41.86 -29.65 60.57
C CYS A 446 -42.67 -30.49 61.57
N THR A 447 -42.03 -31.00 62.62
CA THR A 447 -42.72 -31.53 63.79
C THR A 447 -42.97 -30.39 64.78
N VAL A 448 -44.20 -30.29 65.28
CA VAL A 448 -44.64 -29.34 66.30
C VAL A 448 -45.01 -30.14 67.55
N THR A 449 -44.44 -29.78 68.70
CA THR A 449 -44.57 -30.53 69.96
C THR A 449 -45.05 -29.62 71.07
N CYS A 450 -45.96 -30.11 71.92
CA CYS A 450 -46.39 -29.45 73.14
C CYS A 450 -45.68 -30.05 74.36
N THR A 451 -44.76 -29.30 74.98
CA THR A 451 -43.96 -29.76 76.12
C THR A 451 -44.79 -29.98 77.39
N ASN A 452 -45.87 -29.23 77.56
CA ASN A 452 -46.74 -29.31 78.74
C ASN A 452 -47.82 -30.41 78.64
N GLY A 453 -48.05 -30.94 77.43
CA GLY A 453 -49.11 -31.91 77.14
C GLY A 453 -48.62 -33.24 76.55
N GLY A 454 -47.31 -33.39 76.28
CA GLY A 454 -46.69 -34.62 75.77
C GLY A 454 -46.99 -34.98 74.32
N GLY A 455 -47.90 -34.27 73.64
CA GLY A 455 -48.30 -34.55 72.26
C GLY A 455 -47.43 -33.86 71.21
N SER A 456 -47.27 -34.50 70.04
CA SER A 456 -46.64 -33.89 68.87
C SER A 456 -47.38 -34.28 67.58
N ALA A 457 -47.31 -33.39 66.59
CA ALA A 457 -47.83 -33.59 65.24
C ALA A 457 -46.78 -33.17 64.21
N THR A 458 -46.89 -33.62 62.96
CA THR A 458 -45.98 -33.22 61.87
C THR A 458 -46.79 -32.69 60.70
N THR A 459 -46.26 -31.68 60.00
CA THR A 459 -46.90 -31.06 58.84
C THR A 459 -47.06 -32.03 57.68
N ALA A 460 -47.89 -31.65 56.70
CA ALA A 460 -47.75 -32.16 55.35
C ALA A 460 -46.34 -31.86 54.79
N GLU A 461 -45.93 -32.65 53.79
CA GLU A 461 -44.68 -32.47 53.05
C GLU A 461 -44.74 -31.26 52.11
N VAL A 462 -43.67 -30.47 52.06
CA VAL A 462 -43.43 -29.48 50.99
C VAL A 462 -42.15 -29.85 50.24
N VAL A 463 -42.27 -29.97 48.90
CA VAL A 463 -41.13 -30.12 48.00
C VAL A 463 -40.55 -28.75 47.63
N VAL A 464 -39.22 -28.63 47.71
CA VAL A 464 -38.48 -27.51 47.13
C VAL A 464 -37.77 -28.02 45.89
N ASN A 465 -38.37 -27.82 44.72
CA ASN A 465 -37.74 -28.14 43.44
C ASN A 465 -36.61 -27.14 43.17
N VAL A 466 -35.40 -27.64 42.94
CA VAL A 466 -34.21 -26.81 42.66
C VAL A 466 -33.75 -27.01 41.22
N SER A 467 -33.71 -25.92 40.45
CA SER A 467 -33.09 -25.90 39.12
C SER A 467 -31.57 -25.71 39.25
N ASN A 468 -30.82 -26.60 38.60
CA ASN A 468 -29.37 -26.51 38.47
C ASN A 468 -29.02 -26.51 36.99
N VAL A 469 -28.65 -25.35 36.45
CA VAL A 469 -28.21 -25.21 35.05
C VAL A 469 -26.69 -25.33 34.97
N SER A 470 -26.22 -26.13 34.03
CA SER A 470 -24.81 -26.43 33.79
C SER A 470 -24.52 -26.44 32.29
N HIS A 471 -23.25 -26.43 31.91
CA HIS A 471 -22.82 -26.75 30.55
C HIS A 471 -22.00 -28.04 30.61
N SER A 472 -22.40 -29.07 29.85
CA SER A 472 -21.64 -30.33 29.75
C SER A 472 -20.47 -30.23 28.77
N SER A 473 -20.55 -29.29 27.82
CA SER A 473 -19.44 -28.89 26.97
C SER A 473 -19.63 -27.44 26.49
N ILE A 474 -18.50 -26.77 26.23
CA ILE A 474 -18.41 -25.53 25.45
C ILE A 474 -17.18 -25.64 24.56
N THR A 475 -17.31 -25.32 23.27
CA THR A 475 -16.25 -25.51 22.26
C THR A 475 -16.24 -24.38 21.24
N SER A 476 -15.08 -24.15 20.64
CA SER A 476 -14.88 -23.27 19.49
C SER A 476 -14.34 -24.09 18.31
N ASN A 477 -14.92 -23.95 17.12
CA ASN A 477 -14.49 -24.66 15.93
C ASN A 477 -14.43 -23.74 14.69
N PRO A 478 -13.24 -23.49 14.12
CA PRO A 478 -11.93 -23.85 14.65
C PRO A 478 -11.55 -22.98 15.86
N ALA A 479 -10.84 -23.56 16.83
CA ALA A 479 -10.32 -22.83 18.00
C ALA A 479 -9.13 -21.89 17.66
N THR A 480 -8.53 -22.06 16.47
CA THR A 480 -7.52 -21.14 15.94
C THR A 480 -7.78 -20.92 14.45
N THR A 481 -7.76 -19.67 14.01
CA THR A 481 -8.22 -19.23 12.68
C THR A 481 -7.36 -18.06 12.17
N CYS A 482 -7.61 -17.59 10.95
CA CYS A 482 -6.83 -16.53 10.30
C CYS A 482 -7.67 -15.28 10.04
N SER A 483 -7.04 -14.10 10.03
CA SER A 483 -7.74 -12.83 9.79
C SER A 483 -8.29 -12.71 8.35
N PRO A 484 -9.57 -12.34 8.13
CA PRO A 484 -10.59 -11.96 9.13
C PRO A 484 -11.14 -13.18 9.87
N GLY A 485 -11.03 -13.17 11.20
CA GLY A 485 -11.27 -14.37 12.01
C GLY A 485 -12.72 -14.83 11.98
N ALA A 486 -12.93 -16.15 11.88
CA ALA A 486 -14.23 -16.79 11.99
C ALA A 486 -14.15 -18.12 12.75
N SER A 487 -15.17 -18.39 13.57
CA SER A 487 -15.33 -19.62 14.37
C SER A 487 -16.80 -19.82 14.74
N THR A 488 -17.24 -21.07 14.85
CA THR A 488 -18.52 -21.43 15.47
C THR A 488 -18.28 -21.73 16.95
N ILE A 489 -18.99 -21.02 17.83
CA ILE A 489 -19.02 -21.31 19.27
C ILE A 489 -20.23 -22.19 19.58
N SER A 490 -20.01 -23.36 20.16
CA SER A 490 -21.06 -24.36 20.41
C SER A 490 -21.05 -24.83 21.86
N ALA A 491 -22.21 -25.19 22.40
CA ALA A 491 -22.33 -25.75 23.76
C ALA A 491 -23.58 -26.61 23.92
N THR A 492 -23.56 -27.43 24.97
CA THR A 492 -24.74 -28.16 25.47
C THR A 492 -25.01 -27.76 26.91
N ALA A 493 -26.17 -27.16 27.16
CA ALA A 493 -26.72 -26.93 28.49
C ALA A 493 -27.31 -28.24 29.06
N THR A 494 -27.17 -28.44 30.36
CA THR A 494 -27.60 -29.65 31.07
C THR A 494 -28.18 -29.35 32.45
N GLY A 495 -29.07 -30.22 32.92
CA GLY A 495 -29.92 -29.97 34.10
C GLY A 495 -31.12 -29.10 33.71
N GLY A 496 -31.45 -28.11 34.55
CA GLY A 496 -32.51 -27.11 34.30
C GLY A 496 -33.94 -27.68 34.21
N PHE A 497 -34.90 -26.79 33.93
CA PHE A 497 -36.29 -27.15 33.60
C PHE A 497 -36.82 -26.33 32.42
N GLY A 498 -37.58 -26.98 31.53
CA GLY A 498 -38.16 -26.35 30.34
C GLY A 498 -37.11 -25.88 29.33
N ASN A 499 -37.54 -25.09 28.35
CA ASN A 499 -36.68 -24.64 27.25
C ASN A 499 -35.57 -23.68 27.71
N TYR A 500 -34.37 -23.89 27.17
CA TYR A 500 -33.25 -22.97 27.31
C TYR A 500 -33.36 -21.77 26.37
N THR A 501 -32.85 -20.65 26.86
CA THR A 501 -32.50 -19.44 26.12
C THR A 501 -31.00 -19.21 26.26
N HIS A 502 -30.35 -18.70 25.20
CA HIS A 502 -28.89 -18.58 25.15
C HIS A 502 -28.47 -17.20 24.67
N THR A 503 -27.43 -16.65 25.28
CA THR A 503 -26.78 -15.41 24.86
C THR A 503 -25.27 -15.61 24.83
N LEU A 504 -24.63 -15.14 23.76
CA LEU A 504 -23.16 -15.14 23.63
C LEU A 504 -22.67 -13.70 23.65
N THR A 505 -21.62 -13.44 24.43
CA THR A 505 -20.92 -12.15 24.46
C THR A 505 -19.44 -12.34 24.18
N GLY A 506 -18.83 -11.39 23.48
CA GLY A 506 -17.44 -11.43 23.01
C GLY A 506 -17.25 -10.53 21.80
N PRO A 507 -16.01 -10.44 21.27
CA PRO A 507 -15.69 -9.57 20.14
C PRO A 507 -16.09 -10.16 18.78
N GLY A 508 -16.15 -9.32 17.75
CA GLY A 508 -16.57 -9.70 16.40
C GLY A 508 -18.09 -9.63 16.18
N THR A 509 -18.52 -10.09 15.01
CA THR A 509 -19.93 -10.13 14.60
C THR A 509 -20.54 -11.47 14.99
N ILE A 510 -21.33 -11.49 16.06
CA ILE A 510 -22.05 -12.68 16.55
C ILE A 510 -23.36 -12.83 15.77
N GLY A 511 -23.54 -13.96 15.08
CA GLY A 511 -24.79 -14.33 14.40
C GLY A 511 -25.89 -14.80 15.36
N ALA A 512 -27.10 -14.99 14.82
CA ALA A 512 -28.23 -15.52 15.60
C ALA A 512 -27.95 -16.94 16.14
N PRO A 513 -28.44 -17.30 17.34
CA PRO A 513 -28.28 -18.64 17.90
C PRO A 513 -29.04 -19.69 17.07
N VAL A 514 -28.35 -20.77 16.73
CA VAL A 514 -28.96 -21.99 16.18
C VAL A 514 -29.11 -22.99 17.31
N VAL A 515 -30.34 -23.22 17.75
CA VAL A 515 -30.67 -24.15 18.86
C VAL A 515 -31.18 -25.50 18.35
N SER A 516 -30.93 -26.57 19.12
CA SER A 516 -31.38 -27.94 18.81
C SER A 516 -31.43 -28.84 20.06
N GLY A 517 -31.89 -30.08 19.89
CA GLY A 517 -32.06 -31.04 20.97
C GLY A 517 -33.34 -30.83 21.79
N GLY A 518 -33.55 -31.66 22.81
CA GLY A 518 -34.66 -31.48 23.75
C GLY A 518 -34.52 -30.16 24.49
N ASN A 519 -35.62 -29.46 24.73
CA ASN A 519 -35.63 -28.19 25.48
C ASN A 519 -34.64 -27.12 24.96
N ASN A 520 -34.29 -27.10 23.66
CA ASN A 520 -33.23 -26.25 23.08
C ASN A 520 -31.81 -26.48 23.66
N GLN A 521 -31.54 -27.59 24.34
CA GLN A 521 -30.32 -27.81 25.14
C GLN A 521 -28.99 -27.61 24.41
N ASN A 522 -28.93 -27.79 23.08
CA ASN A 522 -27.73 -27.55 22.29
C ASN A 522 -27.84 -26.20 21.58
N VAL A 523 -26.80 -25.38 21.65
CA VAL A 523 -26.72 -24.10 20.92
C VAL A 523 -25.41 -23.98 20.14
N SER A 524 -25.47 -23.33 18.98
CA SER A 524 -24.30 -22.82 18.28
C SER A 524 -24.50 -21.38 17.78
N PHE A 525 -23.40 -20.63 17.75
CA PHE A 525 -23.33 -19.26 17.24
C PHE A 525 -22.18 -19.18 16.23
N ASN A 526 -22.45 -18.72 15.02
CA ASN A 526 -21.39 -18.38 14.08
C ASN A 526 -20.89 -16.97 14.40
N VAL A 527 -19.58 -16.82 14.62
CA VAL A 527 -18.92 -15.54 14.87
C VAL A 527 -17.93 -15.26 13.75
N THR A 528 -18.00 -14.06 13.18
CA THR A 528 -17.13 -13.58 12.09
C THR A 528 -16.49 -12.24 12.46
N ASN A 529 -15.54 -11.75 11.66
CA ASN A 529 -14.81 -10.51 11.92
C ASN A 529 -14.15 -10.48 13.31
N ILE A 530 -13.70 -11.64 13.80
CA ILE A 530 -13.04 -11.77 15.10
C ILE A 530 -11.67 -11.06 15.03
N PRO A 531 -11.35 -10.14 15.96
CA PRO A 531 -10.08 -9.43 15.99
C PRO A 531 -8.86 -10.35 16.11
N VAL A 532 -7.69 -9.88 15.65
CA VAL A 532 -6.41 -10.59 15.79
C VAL A 532 -5.99 -10.69 17.26
N GLY A 533 -5.48 -11.85 17.67
CA GLY A 533 -5.09 -12.16 19.05
C GLY A 533 -5.93 -13.28 19.67
N ALA A 534 -5.84 -13.43 21.00
CA ALA A 534 -6.64 -14.38 21.76
C ALA A 534 -7.94 -13.72 22.23
N ASN A 535 -9.07 -14.19 21.72
CA ASN A 535 -10.40 -13.63 21.98
C ASN A 535 -11.19 -14.58 22.89
N THR A 536 -11.77 -14.08 23.98
CA THR A 536 -12.60 -14.89 24.88
C THR A 536 -14.07 -14.56 24.71
N TYR A 537 -14.89 -15.60 24.63
CA TYR A 537 -16.35 -15.54 24.56
C TYR A 537 -16.96 -16.06 25.86
N THR A 538 -18.02 -15.41 26.33
CA THR A 538 -18.84 -15.88 27.46
C THR A 538 -20.21 -16.27 26.94
N LEU A 539 -20.55 -17.55 27.05
CA LEU A 539 -21.89 -18.06 26.79
C LEU A 539 -22.68 -18.11 28.10
N THR A 540 -23.87 -17.53 28.13
CA THR A 540 -24.85 -17.71 29.20
C THR A 540 -26.07 -18.47 28.67
N SER A 541 -26.42 -19.57 29.35
CA SER A 541 -27.65 -20.34 29.11
C SER A 541 -28.59 -20.21 30.31
N THR A 542 -29.87 -19.96 30.06
CA THR A 542 -30.89 -19.73 31.09
C THR A 542 -32.11 -20.62 30.82
N ASP A 543 -32.58 -21.36 31.82
CA ASP A 543 -33.74 -22.25 31.70
C ASP A 543 -35.08 -21.50 31.79
N ALA A 544 -36.20 -22.21 31.63
CA ALA A 544 -37.54 -21.61 31.66
C ALA A 544 -37.96 -21.10 33.05
N ASN A 545 -37.24 -21.48 34.11
CA ASN A 545 -37.39 -20.94 35.46
C ASN A 545 -36.53 -19.69 35.70
N GLY A 546 -35.73 -19.24 34.72
CA GLY A 546 -34.86 -18.07 34.86
C GLY A 546 -33.53 -18.36 35.57
N CYS A 547 -33.18 -19.62 35.79
CA CYS A 547 -31.90 -20.01 36.39
C CYS A 547 -30.82 -20.09 35.31
N SER A 548 -29.67 -19.46 35.52
CA SER A 548 -28.66 -19.25 34.46
C SER A 548 -27.27 -19.78 34.82
N LYS A 549 -26.52 -20.20 33.79
CA LYS A 549 -25.10 -20.57 33.88
C LYS A 549 -24.29 -19.86 32.82
N ALA A 550 -23.18 -19.25 33.24
CA ALA A 550 -22.15 -18.74 32.33
C ALA A 550 -20.97 -19.72 32.22
N SER A 551 -20.35 -19.80 31.03
CA SER A 551 -19.05 -20.46 30.77
C SER A 551 -18.29 -19.75 29.67
N THR A 552 -16.96 -19.88 29.67
CA THR A 552 -16.06 -19.20 28.74
C THR A 552 -15.35 -20.16 27.80
N VAL A 553 -15.03 -19.69 26.59
CA VAL A 553 -14.18 -20.38 25.61
C VAL A 553 -13.41 -19.36 24.78
N SER A 554 -12.22 -19.71 24.28
CA SER A 554 -11.37 -18.80 23.51
C SER A 554 -11.28 -19.19 22.02
N VAL A 555 -11.01 -18.19 21.17
CA VAL A 555 -10.65 -18.32 19.76
C VAL A 555 -9.40 -17.48 19.51
N THR A 556 -8.34 -18.10 19.00
CA THR A 556 -7.13 -17.38 18.58
C THR A 556 -7.22 -17.03 17.11
N VAL A 557 -7.07 -15.76 16.76
CA VAL A 557 -7.02 -15.29 15.37
C VAL A 557 -5.60 -14.85 15.06
N ASN A 558 -4.93 -15.57 14.18
CA ASN A 558 -3.60 -15.23 13.70
C ASN A 558 -3.69 -14.20 12.56
N GLN A 559 -2.75 -13.26 12.53
CA GLN A 559 -2.66 -12.27 11.46
C GLN A 559 -2.29 -12.97 10.15
N THR A 560 -3.11 -12.78 9.11
CA THR A 560 -2.79 -13.23 7.75
C THR A 560 -1.61 -12.40 7.23
N PRO A 561 -0.52 -13.01 6.72
CA PRO A 561 0.67 -12.28 6.32
C PRO A 561 0.42 -11.39 5.10
N VAL A 562 1.11 -10.25 5.04
CA VAL A 562 1.19 -9.41 3.84
C VAL A 562 2.43 -9.84 3.06
N ILE A 563 2.26 -10.07 1.75
CA ILE A 563 3.38 -10.37 0.85
C ILE A 563 3.55 -9.19 -0.11
N THR A 564 4.75 -8.61 -0.11
CA THR A 564 5.15 -7.57 -1.07
C THR A 564 6.28 -8.13 -1.93
N ILE A 565 6.10 -8.08 -3.25
CA ILE A 565 7.10 -8.50 -4.23
C ILE A 565 7.80 -7.27 -4.78
N THR A 566 9.13 -7.28 -4.77
CA THR A 566 9.98 -6.19 -5.25
C THR A 566 10.88 -6.67 -6.39
N PRO A 567 10.98 -5.94 -7.52
CA PRO A 567 10.15 -4.80 -7.91
C PRO A 567 8.69 -5.20 -8.22
N ALA A 568 7.75 -4.26 -8.09
CA ALA A 568 6.32 -4.52 -8.24
C ALA A 568 5.82 -4.62 -9.70
N ALA A 569 6.55 -4.02 -10.66
CA ALA A 569 6.21 -4.04 -12.08
C ALA A 569 7.48 -4.03 -12.97
N PRO A 570 8.32 -5.08 -12.92
CA PRO A 570 9.53 -5.16 -13.74
C PRO A 570 9.22 -5.27 -15.23
N VAL A 571 9.99 -4.54 -16.03
CA VAL A 571 10.00 -4.62 -17.49
C VAL A 571 11.41 -4.99 -17.93
N ILE A 572 11.55 -6.12 -18.64
CA ILE A 572 12.82 -6.66 -19.13
C ILE A 572 12.76 -6.96 -20.63
N CYS A 573 13.93 -7.21 -21.23
CA CYS A 573 14.03 -7.74 -22.58
C CYS A 573 14.01 -9.27 -22.58
N ALA A 574 13.48 -9.88 -23.64
CA ALA A 574 13.46 -11.33 -23.81
C ALA A 574 14.88 -11.92 -23.70
N GLY A 575 15.05 -12.89 -22.78
CA GLY A 575 16.35 -13.50 -22.47
C GLY A 575 17.14 -12.83 -21.33
N ASN A 576 16.76 -11.63 -20.86
CA ASN A 576 17.32 -11.05 -19.64
C ASN A 576 16.77 -11.73 -18.38
N ILE A 577 17.47 -11.55 -17.26
CA ILE A 577 17.10 -12.08 -15.95
C ILE A 577 16.58 -10.93 -15.07
N GLN A 578 15.48 -11.16 -14.35
CA GLN A 578 14.95 -10.26 -13.32
C GLN A 578 15.10 -10.91 -11.94
N GLN A 579 15.65 -10.19 -10.97
CA GLN A 579 15.57 -10.61 -9.56
C GLN A 579 14.17 -10.26 -9.01
N LEU A 580 13.53 -11.20 -8.32
CA LEU A 580 12.31 -10.99 -7.55
C LEU A 580 12.60 -11.32 -6.08
N THR A 581 12.42 -10.32 -5.21
CA THR A 581 12.54 -10.49 -3.75
C THR A 581 11.15 -10.34 -3.13
N ALA A 582 10.74 -11.30 -2.31
CA ALA A 582 9.43 -11.31 -1.66
C ALA A 582 9.49 -11.98 -0.29
N ASN A 583 8.80 -11.37 0.67
CA ASN A 583 8.75 -11.80 2.06
C ASN A 583 7.29 -11.93 2.48
N ALA A 584 6.94 -12.98 3.23
CA ALA A 584 5.68 -13.02 3.95
C ALA A 584 5.89 -12.37 5.32
N VAL A 585 5.35 -11.17 5.49
CA VAL A 585 5.49 -10.37 6.70
C VAL A 585 4.14 -10.27 7.40
N THR A 586 4.02 -10.83 8.60
CA THR A 586 2.96 -10.38 9.51
C THR A 586 3.38 -9.05 10.11
N GLY A 587 2.70 -7.97 9.73
CA GLY A 587 2.71 -6.72 10.46
C GLY A 587 1.43 -6.63 11.29
N GLY A 588 1.54 -6.55 12.61
CA GLY A 588 0.37 -6.48 13.48
C GLY A 588 0.75 -6.29 14.95
N SER A 589 0.01 -5.43 15.63
CA SER A 589 0.06 -5.23 17.08
C SER A 589 -0.69 -6.38 17.76
N THR A 590 0.05 -7.36 18.29
CA THR A 590 -0.49 -8.54 18.97
C THR A 590 -0.63 -8.25 20.46
N THR A 591 -1.81 -8.44 21.04
CA THR A 591 -2.03 -8.34 22.48
C THR A 591 -2.27 -9.72 23.09
N LEU A 592 -1.49 -10.04 24.14
CA LEU A 592 -1.65 -11.23 24.98
C LEU A 592 -2.06 -10.77 26.38
N SER A 593 -3.11 -11.36 26.96
CA SER A 593 -3.63 -10.97 28.28
C SER A 593 -3.57 -12.13 29.28
N SER A 594 -3.49 -11.81 30.58
CA SER A 594 -3.70 -12.75 31.67
C SER A 594 -5.13 -13.32 31.72
N GLY A 595 -6.08 -12.69 31.03
CA GLY A 595 -7.50 -12.77 31.37
C GLY A 595 -7.80 -12.08 32.69
N ASN A 596 -9.07 -12.08 33.09
CA ASN A 596 -9.48 -11.48 34.36
C ASN A 596 -9.12 -12.41 35.54
N ILE A 597 -8.21 -11.95 36.38
CA ILE A 597 -7.65 -12.65 37.54
C ILE A 597 -8.20 -12.14 38.89
N ASN A 598 -8.79 -10.93 38.94
CA ASN A 598 -9.34 -10.30 40.16
C ASN A 598 -8.47 -10.47 41.42
N LEU A 599 -7.17 -10.29 41.27
CA LEU A 599 -6.17 -10.57 42.30
C LEU A 599 -6.10 -9.39 43.28
N ALA A 600 -6.39 -9.64 44.57
CA ALA A 600 -6.22 -8.63 45.61
C ALA A 600 -4.73 -8.23 45.70
N ILE A 601 -4.46 -6.93 45.80
CA ILE A 601 -3.11 -6.44 46.07
C ILE A 601 -2.92 -6.49 47.60
N PRO A 602 -1.83 -7.10 48.11
CA PRO A 602 -1.66 -7.30 49.54
C PRO A 602 -1.11 -6.05 50.23
N ASP A 603 -1.95 -5.41 51.04
CA ASP A 603 -1.63 -4.32 51.97
C ASP A 603 -0.38 -4.65 52.82
N ASN A 604 0.52 -3.68 52.97
CA ASN A 604 1.77 -3.76 53.75
C ASN A 604 2.63 -5.01 53.48
N ASN A 605 2.84 -5.35 52.21
CA ASN A 605 3.61 -6.51 51.78
C ASN A 605 4.56 -6.20 50.62
N ALA A 606 5.80 -5.86 50.97
CA ALA A 606 6.90 -5.58 50.05
C ALA A 606 7.30 -6.77 49.13
N ALA A 607 6.90 -8.01 49.43
CA ALA A 607 7.07 -9.14 48.51
C ALA A 607 5.96 -9.19 47.43
N GLY A 608 4.83 -8.55 47.71
CA GLY A 608 3.70 -8.43 46.80
C GLY A 608 3.03 -9.75 46.46
N VAL A 609 2.42 -9.76 45.28
CA VAL A 609 1.81 -10.94 44.65
C VAL A 609 2.24 -11.01 43.18
N THR A 610 2.59 -12.21 42.71
CA THR A 610 3.07 -12.44 41.33
C THR A 610 2.04 -13.22 40.54
N THR A 611 1.76 -12.77 39.31
CA THR A 611 0.77 -13.41 38.43
C THR A 611 1.30 -14.70 37.82
N ALA A 612 0.39 -15.53 37.30
CA ALA A 612 0.73 -16.52 36.28
C ALA A 612 1.40 -15.84 35.07
N PRO A 613 2.28 -16.54 34.32
CA PRO A 613 3.02 -15.94 33.23
C PRO A 613 2.18 -15.77 31.95
N ILE A 614 2.44 -14.68 31.22
CA ILE A 614 2.03 -14.50 29.82
C ILE A 614 3.22 -14.89 28.94
N SER A 615 3.03 -15.81 27.99
CA SER A 615 4.12 -16.34 27.16
C SER A 615 4.11 -15.75 25.75
N ILE A 616 5.15 -14.99 25.38
CA ILE A 616 5.36 -14.59 23.97
C ILE A 616 5.91 -15.81 23.19
N PRO A 617 5.29 -16.22 22.06
CA PRO A 617 5.74 -17.38 21.29
C PRO A 617 7.18 -17.28 20.77
N SER A 618 7.83 -18.42 20.56
CA SER A 618 9.14 -18.49 19.89
C SER A 618 9.05 -18.05 18.41
N GLY A 619 10.15 -17.49 17.88
CA GLY A 619 10.21 -16.95 16.51
C GLY A 619 9.66 -15.52 16.35
N VAL A 620 9.03 -14.96 17.39
CA VAL A 620 8.75 -13.52 17.48
C VAL A 620 10.08 -12.76 17.65
N THR A 621 10.25 -11.64 16.96
CA THR A 621 11.34 -10.68 17.20
C THR A 621 10.75 -9.28 17.34
N ILE A 622 11.00 -8.64 18.48
CA ILE A 622 10.67 -7.24 18.73
C ILE A 622 11.93 -6.43 18.43
N THR A 623 11.99 -5.79 17.26
CA THR A 623 13.18 -5.08 16.75
C THR A 623 13.32 -3.66 17.28
N ASN A 624 12.22 -2.99 17.58
CA ASN A 624 12.18 -1.69 18.25
C ASN A 624 11.54 -1.86 19.63
N PRO A 625 12.22 -1.50 20.74
CA PRO A 625 11.62 -1.66 22.06
C PRO A 625 10.33 -0.83 22.26
N ALA A 626 10.18 0.30 21.56
CA ALA A 626 8.94 1.11 21.63
C ALA A 626 7.72 0.48 20.93
N ASP A 627 7.88 -0.69 20.28
CA ASP A 627 6.79 -1.48 19.73
C ASP A 627 6.07 -2.32 20.82
N LEU A 628 6.61 -2.39 22.04
CA LEU A 628 6.10 -3.14 23.19
C LEU A 628 5.43 -2.20 24.21
N LYS A 629 4.28 -2.62 24.74
CA LYS A 629 3.47 -1.89 25.74
C LYS A 629 2.91 -2.87 26.77
N ILE A 630 2.85 -2.46 28.03
CA ILE A 630 2.25 -3.25 29.12
C ILE A 630 1.03 -2.52 29.66
N SER A 631 -0.17 -3.08 29.47
CA SER A 631 -1.40 -2.51 30.04
C SER A 631 -1.76 -3.21 31.34
N ILE A 632 -2.10 -2.45 32.37
CA ILE A 632 -2.50 -2.94 33.70
C ILE A 632 -3.88 -2.38 34.03
N ASN A 633 -4.84 -3.25 34.34
CA ASN A 633 -6.18 -2.89 34.78
C ASN A 633 -6.29 -3.08 36.30
N ALA A 634 -6.27 -1.98 37.07
CA ALA A 634 -6.15 -2.04 38.52
C ALA A 634 -6.91 -0.92 39.25
N ARG A 635 -7.11 -1.12 40.56
CA ARG A 635 -7.46 -0.08 41.53
C ARG A 635 -6.54 -0.13 42.77
N HIS A 636 -6.38 1.01 43.44
CA HIS A 636 -5.77 1.13 44.77
C HIS A 636 -6.26 2.38 45.50
N SER A 637 -6.38 2.29 46.83
CA SER A 637 -6.84 3.39 47.70
C SER A 637 -5.84 4.55 47.77
N TRP A 638 -4.54 4.28 47.67
CA TRP A 638 -3.45 5.27 47.67
C TRP A 638 -2.35 4.82 46.68
N SER A 639 -1.75 5.73 45.89
CA SER A 639 -0.59 5.40 45.03
C SER A 639 0.75 5.78 45.70
N GLY A 640 0.82 5.56 47.01
CA GLY A 640 1.85 6.05 47.93
C GLY A 640 3.20 5.34 47.88
N ASP A 641 3.14 4.10 47.44
CA ASP A 641 3.81 2.96 48.06
C ASP A 641 3.81 1.72 47.12
N LEU A 642 2.86 1.67 46.20
CA LEU A 642 2.75 0.66 45.17
C LEU A 642 3.98 0.53 44.27
N ILE A 643 4.22 -0.71 43.84
CA ILE A 643 5.22 -1.06 42.84
C ILE A 643 4.60 -2.02 41.80
N PHE A 644 4.72 -1.68 40.52
CA PHE A 644 4.42 -2.55 39.38
C PHE A 644 5.73 -3.01 38.72
N LYS A 645 6.08 -4.27 38.95
CA LYS A 645 7.37 -4.88 38.59
C LYS A 645 7.17 -5.99 37.57
N VAL A 646 7.65 -5.80 36.34
CA VAL A 646 7.51 -6.80 35.26
C VAL A 646 8.81 -7.57 35.07
N THR A 647 8.76 -8.90 35.13
CA THR A 647 9.90 -9.78 34.85
C THR A 647 9.70 -10.42 33.49
N SER A 648 10.59 -10.09 32.56
CA SER A 648 10.69 -10.69 31.23
C SER A 648 11.64 -11.91 31.25
N PRO A 649 11.70 -12.72 30.18
CA PRO A 649 12.62 -13.86 30.05
C PRO A 649 14.12 -13.53 30.20
N CYS A 650 14.51 -12.26 30.08
CA CYS A 650 15.90 -11.80 30.13
C CYS A 650 16.23 -10.86 31.30
N GLY A 651 15.25 -10.49 32.13
CA GLY A 651 15.47 -9.58 33.25
C GLY A 651 14.21 -8.88 33.74
N THR A 652 14.33 -8.20 34.87
CA THR A 652 13.23 -7.45 35.49
C THR A 652 13.32 -5.96 35.17
N THR A 653 12.19 -5.35 34.87
CA THR A 653 12.01 -3.91 34.63
C THR A 653 10.92 -3.39 35.56
N TYR A 654 11.07 -2.18 36.06
CA TYR A 654 10.02 -1.50 36.82
C TYR A 654 9.18 -0.66 35.86
N LEU A 655 7.86 -0.74 35.99
CA LEU A 655 6.91 0.06 35.21
C LEU A 655 6.52 1.31 35.99
N PHE A 656 6.34 1.15 37.29
CA PHE A 656 6.10 2.20 38.29
C PHE A 656 6.64 1.67 39.62
N ASP A 657 7.41 2.46 40.34
CA ASP A 657 8.03 2.04 41.61
C ASP A 657 8.23 3.23 42.53
N ARG A 658 7.52 3.25 43.67
CA ARG A 658 7.91 4.10 44.80
C ARG A 658 8.07 3.29 46.08
N LEU A 659 9.32 2.98 46.40
CA LEU A 659 9.76 2.69 47.76
C LEU A 659 9.42 3.90 48.68
N GLY A 660 8.40 3.78 49.52
CA GLY A 660 7.89 4.84 50.39
C GLY A 660 8.85 5.24 51.53
N VAL A 661 9.86 6.07 51.21
CA VAL A 661 10.91 6.51 52.15
C VAL A 661 11.28 7.97 51.84
N PRO A 662 11.44 8.89 52.83
CA PRO A 662 11.39 8.69 54.28
C PRO A 662 9.99 8.86 54.90
N PRO A 663 9.78 8.49 56.20
CA PRO A 663 8.48 8.46 56.89
C PRO A 663 7.76 9.82 57.13
N LEU A 664 8.15 10.89 56.45
CA LEU A 664 7.62 12.25 56.65
C LEU A 664 7.14 12.92 55.35
N THR A 665 7.29 12.27 54.20
CA THR A 665 6.76 12.75 52.91
C THR A 665 6.03 11.63 52.20
N PHE A 666 4.78 11.41 52.61
CA PHE A 666 3.76 10.75 51.80
C PHE A 666 3.80 11.36 50.38
N GLY A 667 4.11 10.54 49.36
CA GLY A 667 4.15 10.98 47.97
C GLY A 667 2.74 11.18 47.39
N ASN A 668 2.57 11.12 46.06
CA ASN A 668 1.28 11.38 45.41
C ASN A 668 0.12 10.63 46.12
N SER A 669 -0.80 11.40 46.73
CA SER A 669 -1.95 10.89 47.47
C SER A 669 -3.21 10.74 46.64
N ALA A 670 -3.05 10.58 45.33
CA ALA A 670 -4.13 10.21 44.42
C ALA A 670 -4.34 8.68 44.39
N ASN A 671 -5.60 8.29 44.25
CA ASN A 671 -6.02 6.88 44.17
C ASN A 671 -5.77 6.35 42.74
N LEU A 672 -5.58 5.04 42.58
CA LEU A 672 -5.66 4.39 41.26
C LEU A 672 -7.10 3.93 41.04
N GLY A 673 -7.78 4.47 40.03
CA GLY A 673 -9.13 4.08 39.62
C GLY A 673 -9.80 5.18 38.81
N THR A 674 -11.10 5.08 38.56
CA THR A 674 -11.87 6.12 37.83
C THR A 674 -12.49 7.20 38.73
N SER A 675 -12.18 7.20 40.03
CA SER A 675 -12.65 8.20 41.00
C SER A 675 -11.71 8.29 42.21
N SER A 676 -11.84 9.35 43.01
CA SER A 676 -11.13 9.52 44.29
C SER A 676 -11.89 8.91 45.48
N ALA A 677 -12.69 7.85 45.24
CA ALA A 677 -13.31 7.09 46.31
C ALA A 677 -12.27 6.16 46.95
N SER A 678 -12.40 5.85 48.25
CA SER A 678 -11.48 4.94 48.95
C SER A 678 -11.43 3.54 48.34
N THR A 679 -12.53 3.07 47.73
CA THR A 679 -12.59 1.86 46.90
C THR A 679 -13.01 2.22 45.47
N PRO A 680 -12.11 2.78 44.65
CA PRO A 680 -12.48 3.34 43.35
C PRO A 680 -12.67 2.22 42.30
N PRO A 681 -13.46 2.43 41.24
CA PRO A 681 -13.60 1.43 40.19
C PRO A 681 -12.27 1.21 39.45
N PRO A 682 -11.89 -0.03 39.08
CA PRO A 682 -10.66 -0.30 38.35
C PRO A 682 -10.56 0.45 37.03
N ALA A 683 -9.32 0.76 36.63
CA ALA A 683 -9.04 1.51 35.42
C ALA A 683 -7.75 1.01 34.74
N VAL A 684 -7.61 1.29 33.44
CA VAL A 684 -6.49 0.79 32.63
C VAL A 684 -5.40 1.85 32.48
N TYR A 685 -4.16 1.44 32.74
CA TYR A 685 -2.93 2.23 32.60
C TYR A 685 -1.98 1.52 31.65
N THR A 686 -1.52 2.20 30.59
CA THR A 686 -0.70 1.59 29.54
C THR A 686 0.72 2.11 29.61
N PHE A 687 1.66 1.27 30.03
CA PHE A 687 3.08 1.61 30.06
C PHE A 687 3.67 1.47 28.65
N ASP A 688 4.18 2.57 28.11
CA ASP A 688 4.48 2.78 26.69
C ASP A 688 5.69 3.74 26.53
N LEU A 689 6.75 3.30 25.86
CA LEU A 689 7.94 4.13 25.61
C LEU A 689 7.65 5.35 24.72
N ALA A 690 6.54 5.36 23.97
CA ALA A 690 6.11 6.50 23.15
C ALA A 690 5.23 7.51 23.90
N ALA A 691 4.93 7.29 25.18
CA ALA A 691 4.17 8.25 25.99
C ALA A 691 4.98 9.52 26.29
N ALA A 692 4.30 10.64 26.50
CA ALA A 692 4.94 11.94 26.74
C ALA A 692 5.26 12.23 28.22
N THR A 693 4.76 11.41 29.14
CA THR A 693 4.78 11.65 30.60
C THR A 693 4.94 10.36 31.37
N VAL A 694 5.77 10.35 32.42
CA VAL A 694 5.75 9.28 33.43
C VAL A 694 4.45 9.30 34.23
N MET A 695 4.12 8.20 34.92
CA MET A 695 3.01 8.19 35.87
C MET A 695 3.30 9.20 37.00
N PRO A 696 2.32 10.01 37.48
CA PRO A 696 2.61 11.09 38.41
C PRO A 696 3.03 10.58 39.80
N GLU A 697 4.30 10.74 40.16
CA GLU A 697 4.84 10.27 41.45
C GLU A 697 4.83 11.33 42.57
N SER A 698 4.54 12.59 42.27
CA SER A 698 4.40 13.66 43.26
C SER A 698 3.27 14.63 42.96
N GLY A 699 2.64 15.15 44.01
CA GLY A 699 1.57 16.15 43.93
C GLY A 699 0.75 16.22 45.23
N PRO A 700 0.11 17.37 45.53
CA PRO A 700 -0.82 17.49 46.67
C PRO A 700 -2.13 16.77 46.32
N GLY A 701 -2.23 15.49 46.67
CA GLY A 701 -3.27 14.61 46.14
C GLY A 701 -4.63 14.81 46.80
N THR A 702 -5.55 15.44 46.06
CA THR A 702 -7.00 15.36 46.25
C THR A 702 -7.65 14.93 44.94
N GLY A 703 -7.51 13.66 44.56
CA GLY A 703 -7.94 13.17 43.24
C GLY A 703 -7.60 11.70 42.98
N PHE A 704 -7.55 11.32 41.71
CA PHE A 704 -7.15 10.00 41.23
C PHE A 704 -6.18 10.15 40.05
N ILE A 705 -5.33 9.15 39.80
CA ILE A 705 -4.42 9.16 38.64
C ILE A 705 -5.27 8.94 37.37
N PRO A 706 -5.21 9.82 36.36
CA PRO A 706 -5.97 9.65 35.13
C PRO A 706 -5.62 8.36 34.39
N THR A 707 -6.60 7.75 33.71
CA THR A 707 -6.34 6.70 32.73
C THR A 707 -5.58 7.24 31.53
N GLY A 708 -4.65 6.46 30.99
CA GLY A 708 -3.85 6.89 29.85
C GLY A 708 -2.58 6.05 29.64
N SER A 709 -1.76 6.51 28.69
CA SER A 709 -0.44 5.95 28.44
C SER A 709 0.64 6.71 29.21
N TYR A 710 1.56 5.97 29.84
CA TYR A 710 2.62 6.51 30.69
C TYR A 710 3.98 5.93 30.34
N LEU A 711 5.03 6.74 30.46
CA LEU A 711 6.42 6.26 30.42
C LEU A 711 6.69 5.41 31.67
N PRO A 712 7.33 4.24 31.52
CA PRO A 712 7.89 3.51 32.65
C PRO A 712 8.83 4.39 33.49
N SER A 713 8.84 4.21 34.81
CA SER A 713 9.71 4.93 35.75
C SER A 713 10.52 4.00 36.64
N ASN A 714 11.56 4.54 37.27
CA ASN A 714 12.35 3.87 38.31
C ASN A 714 12.03 4.46 39.70
N THR A 715 12.66 3.90 40.74
CA THR A 715 12.57 4.30 42.17
C THR A 715 12.84 5.78 42.50
N THR A 716 13.16 6.62 41.52
CA THR A 716 13.44 8.07 41.67
C THR A 716 12.54 8.95 40.81
N GLY A 717 11.48 8.41 40.20
CA GLY A 717 10.56 9.13 39.30
C GLY A 717 11.18 9.55 37.97
N VAL A 718 12.39 9.07 37.67
CA VAL A 718 13.06 9.32 36.39
C VAL A 718 12.50 8.35 35.34
N ALA A 719 12.15 8.89 34.17
CA ALA A 719 11.67 8.11 33.03
C ALA A 719 12.70 7.05 32.62
N HIS A 720 12.31 5.78 32.72
CA HIS A 720 13.15 4.66 32.40
C HIS A 720 13.14 4.41 30.89
N ASN A 721 14.08 5.03 30.18
CA ASN A 721 14.49 4.55 28.87
C ASN A 721 15.02 3.12 29.02
N TRP A 722 14.55 2.17 28.21
CA TRP A 722 14.98 0.75 28.32
C TRP A 722 16.43 0.53 27.82
N THR A 723 17.15 1.60 27.50
CA THR A 723 18.54 1.60 27.01
C THR A 723 19.55 1.48 28.17
N GLY A 724 20.25 0.36 28.25
CA GLY A 724 21.47 0.21 29.06
C GLY A 724 21.49 -0.95 30.05
N LEU A 725 20.33 -1.50 30.42
CA LEU A 725 20.23 -2.66 31.33
C LEU A 725 19.28 -3.72 30.74
N THR A 726 19.85 -4.80 30.19
CA THR A 726 19.19 -6.08 29.87
C THR A 726 17.84 -6.05 29.10
N PHE A 727 17.56 -4.98 28.36
CA PHE A 727 16.36 -4.88 27.52
C PHE A 727 16.66 -4.17 26.18
N PRO A 728 17.28 -4.88 25.21
CA PRO A 728 16.47 -5.81 24.42
C PRO A 728 17.19 -7.10 23.97
N CYS A 729 16.57 -8.24 24.24
CA CYS A 729 16.67 -9.42 23.38
C CYS A 729 15.25 -9.89 23.01
N ALA A 730 15.10 -11.00 22.29
CA ALA A 730 13.93 -11.31 21.46
C ALA A 730 12.51 -11.30 22.10
N GLY A 731 12.37 -11.15 23.42
CA GLY A 731 11.09 -11.06 24.13
C GLY A 731 10.32 -12.38 24.27
N THR A 732 10.65 -13.39 23.46
CA THR A 732 10.08 -14.74 23.47
C THR A 732 10.26 -15.45 24.81
N GLY A 733 9.21 -16.06 25.35
CA GLY A 733 9.22 -16.77 26.63
C GLY A 733 8.21 -16.21 27.64
N ASN A 734 8.34 -16.62 28.89
CA ASN A 734 7.41 -16.29 29.97
C ASN A 734 7.69 -14.91 30.59
N TRP A 735 6.64 -14.10 30.69
CA TRP A 735 6.62 -12.80 31.37
C TRP A 735 5.71 -12.87 32.60
N THR A 736 6.14 -12.33 33.74
CA THR A 736 5.28 -12.20 34.94
C THR A 736 5.18 -10.76 35.40
N LEU A 737 4.02 -10.38 35.94
CA LEU A 737 3.83 -9.13 36.68
C LEU A 737 3.84 -9.46 38.18
N ASN A 738 4.59 -8.70 38.97
CA ASN A 738 4.54 -8.66 40.43
C ASN A 738 4.01 -7.28 40.84
N VAL A 739 3.08 -7.28 41.79
CA VAL A 739 2.49 -6.05 42.36
C VAL A 739 2.65 -6.11 43.87
N SER A 740 3.36 -5.14 44.45
CA SER A 740 3.53 -5.00 45.89
C SER A 740 3.04 -3.65 46.38
N ASP A 741 2.68 -3.62 47.66
CA ASP A 741 2.32 -2.43 48.42
C ASP A 741 3.25 -2.36 49.64
N ASN A 742 3.69 -1.16 50.00
CA ASN A 742 4.59 -0.88 51.11
C ASN A 742 3.98 0.06 52.17
N GLY A 743 2.73 0.52 51.96
CA GLY A 743 1.93 1.29 52.91
C GLY A 743 1.12 0.38 53.82
N GLY A 744 0.07 0.91 54.46
CA GLY A 744 -0.74 0.13 55.39
C GLY A 744 -2.06 0.80 55.72
N GLY A 745 -3.17 0.13 55.41
CA GLY A 745 -4.54 0.63 55.53
C GLY A 745 -5.27 0.82 54.20
N ASP A 746 -4.68 0.37 53.09
CA ASP A 746 -5.14 0.63 51.72
C ASP A 746 -5.68 -0.64 51.04
N VAL A 747 -6.52 -0.49 50.00
CA VAL A 747 -7.27 -1.60 49.40
C VAL A 747 -7.14 -1.64 47.88
N GLY A 748 -6.31 -2.57 47.40
CA GLY A 748 -6.02 -2.76 45.98
C GLY A 748 -6.62 -4.00 45.32
N MET A 749 -6.77 -3.94 43.99
CA MET A 749 -7.06 -5.13 43.17
C MET A 749 -6.54 -4.97 41.75
N LEU A 750 -5.80 -5.97 41.28
CA LEU A 750 -5.41 -6.16 39.88
C LEU A 750 -6.50 -7.00 39.19
N VAL A 751 -7.24 -6.40 38.25
CA VAL A 751 -8.27 -7.10 37.48
C VAL A 751 -7.62 -8.00 36.44
N ASP A 752 -6.76 -7.43 35.61
CA ASP A 752 -6.05 -8.09 34.52
C ASP A 752 -4.80 -7.29 34.13
N TRP A 753 -3.93 -7.91 33.34
CA TRP A 753 -2.87 -7.21 32.62
C TRP A 753 -2.68 -7.81 31.23
N SER A 754 -2.00 -7.07 30.35
CA SER A 754 -1.67 -7.54 29.00
C SER A 754 -0.37 -6.97 28.47
N ILE A 755 0.22 -7.73 27.55
CA ILE A 755 1.43 -7.39 26.81
C ILE A 755 1.01 -7.17 25.36
N THR A 756 1.18 -5.96 24.84
CA THR A 756 0.96 -5.63 23.44
C THR A 756 2.31 -5.45 22.77
N TYR A 757 2.59 -6.18 21.70
CA TYR A 757 3.82 -6.02 20.90
C TYR A 757 3.52 -5.97 19.41
N SER A 758 4.21 -5.11 18.68
CA SER A 758 4.35 -5.27 17.23
C SER A 758 5.60 -6.10 16.93
N SER A 759 5.49 -7.05 16.01
CA SER A 759 6.63 -7.84 15.53
C SER A 759 6.49 -8.12 14.05
N THR A 760 7.55 -7.92 13.27
CA THR A 760 7.62 -8.35 11.88
C THR A 760 8.19 -9.76 11.81
N VAL A 761 7.33 -10.79 11.81
CA VAL A 761 7.79 -12.14 11.46
C VAL A 761 8.00 -12.17 9.95
N ASN A 762 9.25 -12.20 9.51
CA ASN A 762 9.64 -12.28 8.12
C ASN A 762 9.87 -13.75 7.74
N SER A 763 8.94 -14.33 6.99
CA SER A 763 9.00 -15.73 6.53
C SER A 763 9.32 -15.79 5.03
N PRO A 764 10.16 -16.74 4.58
CA PRO A 764 10.37 -17.00 3.16
C PRO A 764 9.08 -17.45 2.45
N VAL A 765 9.05 -17.29 1.12
CA VAL A 765 7.88 -17.61 0.28
C VAL A 765 8.20 -18.71 -0.75
N VAL A 766 7.17 -19.34 -1.27
CA VAL A 766 7.23 -20.24 -2.41
C VAL A 766 6.78 -19.50 -3.66
N PHE A 767 7.62 -19.45 -4.69
CA PHE A 767 7.27 -18.85 -5.98
C PHE A 767 6.64 -19.88 -6.93
N SER A 768 5.76 -19.41 -7.81
CA SER A 768 5.15 -20.21 -8.88
C SER A 768 4.80 -19.34 -10.09
N PRO A 769 4.73 -19.87 -11.33
CA PRO A 769 5.18 -21.22 -11.73
C PRO A 769 6.70 -21.38 -11.55
N LEU A 770 7.18 -22.63 -11.45
CA LEU A 770 8.61 -22.93 -11.30
C LEU A 770 9.40 -22.78 -12.61
N THR A 771 8.73 -22.64 -13.75
CA THR A 771 9.36 -22.55 -15.07
C THR A 771 10.09 -21.23 -15.27
N ASN A 772 11.37 -21.34 -15.67
CA ASN A 772 12.29 -20.21 -15.81
C ASN A 772 12.51 -19.43 -14.50
N VAL A 773 12.43 -20.09 -13.34
CA VAL A 773 12.77 -19.55 -12.01
C VAL A 773 14.02 -20.27 -11.49
N PHE A 774 14.91 -19.51 -10.84
CA PHE A 774 16.26 -19.93 -10.47
C PHE A 774 16.66 -19.40 -9.08
N THR A 775 17.59 -20.09 -8.41
CA THR A 775 18.14 -19.69 -7.09
C THR A 775 19.45 -18.91 -7.18
N ASP A 776 19.95 -18.64 -8.38
CA ASP A 776 21.20 -17.93 -8.65
C ASP A 776 21.04 -16.79 -9.68
N ALA A 777 21.88 -15.76 -9.57
CA ALA A 777 21.83 -14.59 -10.45
C ALA A 777 22.25 -14.87 -11.91
N ALA A 778 22.90 -16.00 -12.21
CA ALA A 778 23.23 -16.40 -13.57
C ALA A 778 22.12 -17.23 -14.25
N ALA A 779 21.05 -17.56 -13.53
CA ALA A 779 19.95 -18.42 -13.97
C ALA A 779 20.43 -19.80 -14.46
N THR A 780 21.17 -20.50 -13.59
CA THR A 780 21.79 -21.81 -13.86
C THR A 780 21.28 -22.94 -12.96
N ILE A 781 20.75 -22.63 -11.77
CA ILE A 781 20.23 -23.57 -10.79
C ILE A 781 18.70 -23.42 -10.71
N PRO A 782 17.91 -24.35 -11.29
CA PRO A 782 16.46 -24.26 -11.29
C PRO A 782 15.87 -24.26 -9.88
N TYR A 783 14.87 -23.41 -9.67
CA TYR A 783 14.14 -23.30 -8.42
C TYR A 783 13.10 -24.42 -8.28
N THR A 784 13.15 -25.15 -7.16
CA THR A 784 12.38 -26.39 -6.93
C THR A 784 11.12 -26.20 -6.07
N GLY A 785 10.73 -24.96 -5.75
CA GLY A 785 9.57 -24.67 -4.90
C GLY A 785 9.84 -24.69 -3.39
N THR A 786 11.10 -24.67 -2.97
CA THR A 786 11.49 -24.52 -1.56
C THR A 786 11.24 -23.09 -1.05
N PRO A 787 10.89 -22.86 0.22
CA PRO A 787 10.71 -21.50 0.73
C PRO A 787 12.01 -20.67 0.64
N VAL A 788 11.98 -19.55 -0.08
CA VAL A 788 13.09 -18.59 -0.22
C VAL A 788 12.58 -17.15 -0.24
N ASN A 789 13.42 -16.18 0.16
CA ASN A 789 13.08 -14.75 0.10
C ASN A 789 13.39 -14.10 -1.25
N THR A 790 14.12 -14.77 -2.15
CA THR A 790 14.54 -14.24 -3.45
C THR A 790 14.71 -15.35 -4.47
N VAL A 791 14.28 -15.07 -5.70
CA VAL A 791 14.53 -15.88 -6.90
C VAL A 791 14.96 -14.99 -8.05
N TRP A 792 15.56 -15.59 -9.08
CA TRP A 792 15.83 -14.94 -10.36
C TRP A 792 14.96 -15.58 -11.42
N VAL A 793 14.31 -14.77 -12.26
CA VAL A 793 13.38 -15.24 -13.30
C VAL A 793 13.81 -14.80 -14.68
N LYS A 794 13.71 -15.71 -15.65
CA LYS A 794 14.15 -15.51 -17.04
C LYS A 794 13.05 -15.86 -18.06
N PRO A 795 11.82 -15.30 -17.95
CA PRO A 795 10.71 -15.67 -18.81
C PRO A 795 10.94 -15.25 -20.28
N PRO A 796 10.52 -16.06 -21.27
CA PRO A 796 10.62 -15.72 -22.70
C PRO A 796 9.53 -14.73 -23.15
N THR A 797 8.41 -14.69 -22.45
CA THR A 797 7.22 -13.86 -22.72
C THR A 797 6.68 -13.29 -21.41
N THR A 798 5.85 -12.23 -21.47
CA THR A 798 5.25 -11.62 -20.27
C THR A 798 4.57 -12.67 -19.40
N THR A 799 5.04 -12.81 -18.16
CA THR A 799 4.68 -13.91 -17.25
C THR A 799 4.33 -13.34 -15.88
N THR A 800 3.21 -13.80 -15.31
CA THR A 800 2.84 -13.50 -13.92
C THR A 800 3.37 -14.59 -13.01
N TYR A 801 4.07 -14.19 -11.94
CA TYR A 801 4.55 -15.05 -10.87
C TYR A 801 3.76 -14.78 -9.59
N THR A 802 3.35 -15.85 -8.92
CA THR A 802 2.68 -15.82 -7.62
C THR A 802 3.68 -16.22 -6.53
N ALA A 803 3.89 -15.34 -5.56
CA ALA A 803 4.63 -15.63 -4.33
C ALA A 803 3.61 -15.97 -3.21
N THR A 804 3.68 -17.19 -2.68
CA THR A 804 2.78 -17.70 -1.63
C THR A 804 3.57 -17.97 -0.37
N GLY A 805 3.10 -17.51 0.79
CA GLY A 805 3.84 -17.65 2.05
C GLY A 805 2.92 -17.85 3.24
N THR A 806 3.40 -18.64 4.20
CA THR A 806 2.65 -19.05 5.39
C THR A 806 3.36 -18.56 6.65
N VAL A 807 2.61 -17.92 7.54
CA VAL A 807 3.08 -17.47 8.87
C VAL A 807 2.02 -17.88 9.90
N SER A 808 2.44 -18.56 10.98
CA SER A 808 1.55 -19.02 12.05
C SER A 808 0.31 -19.80 11.55
N GLY A 809 0.48 -20.61 10.50
CA GLY A 809 -0.59 -21.38 9.85
C GLY A 809 -1.45 -20.59 8.85
N CYS A 810 -1.32 -19.27 8.78
CA CYS A 810 -2.05 -18.42 7.83
C CYS A 810 -1.26 -18.21 6.55
N THR A 811 -1.87 -18.56 5.43
CA THR A 811 -1.27 -18.44 4.09
C THR A 811 -1.85 -17.25 3.35
N ALA A 812 -0.98 -16.46 2.72
CA ALA A 812 -1.36 -15.45 1.75
C ALA A 812 -0.60 -15.66 0.43
N SER A 813 -1.02 -14.96 -0.62
CA SER A 813 -0.29 -14.88 -1.88
C SER A 813 -0.32 -13.47 -2.46
N ALA A 814 0.72 -13.12 -3.22
CA ALA A 814 0.81 -11.91 -4.02
C ALA A 814 1.27 -12.25 -5.44
N ASN A 815 0.92 -11.40 -6.40
CA ASN A 815 1.26 -11.58 -7.82
C ASN A 815 2.16 -10.45 -8.32
N VAL A 816 3.15 -10.78 -9.14
CA VAL A 816 3.95 -9.82 -9.91
C VAL A 816 3.93 -10.21 -11.38
N THR A 817 3.72 -9.26 -12.29
CA THR A 817 3.80 -9.49 -13.73
C THR A 817 5.13 -8.96 -14.26
N VAL A 818 5.99 -9.87 -14.70
CA VAL A 818 7.25 -9.53 -15.38
C VAL A 818 6.93 -9.31 -16.86
N THR A 819 7.02 -8.07 -17.31
CA THR A 819 6.73 -7.69 -18.69
C THR A 819 7.96 -7.92 -19.55
N VAL A 820 7.83 -8.72 -20.61
CA VAL A 820 8.96 -9.13 -21.47
C VAL A 820 8.84 -8.50 -22.85
N ASN A 821 9.58 -7.42 -23.05
CA ASN A 821 9.73 -6.75 -24.33
C ASN A 821 10.53 -7.63 -25.30
N GLN A 822 9.98 -7.86 -26.48
CA GLN A 822 10.60 -8.72 -27.49
C GLN A 822 11.65 -7.93 -28.27
N LEU A 823 12.81 -8.57 -28.55
CA LEU A 823 13.87 -7.97 -29.35
C LEU A 823 13.39 -7.74 -30.80
N PRO A 824 13.95 -6.74 -31.51
CA PRO A 824 13.72 -6.56 -32.94
C PRO A 824 14.17 -7.81 -33.72
N ALA A 825 13.30 -8.33 -34.59
CA ALA A 825 13.59 -9.46 -35.46
C ALA A 825 13.00 -9.23 -36.86
N ILE A 826 13.82 -9.31 -37.90
CA ILE A 826 13.39 -9.12 -39.29
C ILE A 826 12.82 -10.45 -39.80
N THR A 827 11.53 -10.47 -40.13
CA THR A 827 10.78 -11.64 -40.59
C THR A 827 10.70 -11.73 -42.11
N VAL A 828 10.83 -10.60 -42.82
CA VAL A 828 10.95 -10.55 -44.29
C VAL A 828 12.05 -9.55 -44.66
N GLN A 829 13.04 -10.04 -45.41
CA GLN A 829 14.19 -9.26 -45.91
C GLN A 829 13.77 -8.27 -47.02
N PRO A 830 14.59 -7.24 -47.34
CA PRO A 830 14.26 -6.25 -48.35
C PRO A 830 13.88 -6.88 -49.69
N THR A 831 12.68 -6.55 -50.16
CA THR A 831 12.18 -6.95 -51.47
C THR A 831 11.82 -5.70 -52.28
N PRO A 832 12.11 -5.66 -53.60
CA PRO A 832 12.77 -6.69 -54.40
C PRO A 832 14.26 -6.84 -54.07
N ALA A 833 14.84 -7.98 -54.46
CA ALA A 833 16.29 -8.18 -54.47
C ALA A 833 16.97 -7.27 -55.51
N THR A 834 18.31 -7.30 -55.59
CA THR A 834 19.14 -6.47 -56.48
C THR A 834 18.55 -6.24 -57.87
N GLN A 835 18.37 -4.97 -58.25
CA GLN A 835 17.81 -4.56 -59.55
C GLN A 835 18.73 -3.61 -60.31
N THR A 836 18.69 -3.71 -61.64
CA THR A 836 19.19 -2.67 -62.55
C THR A 836 18.01 -1.87 -63.09
N VAL A 837 18.01 -0.55 -62.89
CA VAL A 837 16.92 0.35 -63.34
C VAL A 837 17.44 1.48 -64.21
N CYS A 838 16.59 1.96 -65.12
CA CYS A 838 16.88 3.12 -65.94
C CYS A 838 16.80 4.42 -65.12
N PRO A 839 17.60 5.46 -65.44
CA PRO A 839 17.44 6.78 -64.85
C PRO A 839 16.00 7.31 -64.98
N GLY A 840 15.51 7.97 -63.94
CA GLY A 840 14.13 8.47 -63.84
C GLY A 840 13.11 7.44 -63.34
N ALA A 841 13.48 6.16 -63.20
CA ALA A 841 12.60 5.15 -62.60
C ALA A 841 12.30 5.42 -61.12
N ASN A 842 11.19 4.88 -60.63
CA ASN A 842 10.86 4.84 -59.20
C ASN A 842 11.06 3.41 -58.67
N ILE A 843 11.57 3.26 -57.46
CA ILE A 843 11.79 1.97 -56.79
C ILE A 843 11.16 1.99 -55.39
N ILE A 844 10.68 0.82 -54.95
CA ILE A 844 10.13 0.60 -53.62
C ILE A 844 10.84 -0.61 -53.02
N TYR A 845 11.39 -0.47 -51.81
CA TYR A 845 11.90 -1.57 -51.01
C TYR A 845 11.08 -1.73 -49.73
N SER A 846 10.71 -2.95 -49.36
CA SER A 846 9.96 -3.24 -48.13
C SER A 846 10.56 -4.37 -47.30
N VAL A 847 10.51 -4.21 -45.98
CA VAL A 847 10.84 -5.23 -44.96
C VAL A 847 9.65 -5.50 -44.05
N SER A 848 9.62 -6.66 -43.41
CA SER A 848 8.74 -6.95 -42.28
C SER A 848 9.56 -7.31 -41.06
N ALA A 849 9.14 -6.84 -39.88
CA ALA A 849 9.81 -7.14 -38.61
C ALA A 849 8.82 -7.24 -37.45
N THR A 850 9.25 -7.91 -36.38
CA THR A 850 8.57 -8.03 -35.08
C THR A 850 9.49 -7.52 -33.96
N GLY A 851 8.93 -7.34 -32.76
CA GLY A 851 9.62 -6.79 -31.59
C GLY A 851 8.77 -5.73 -30.89
N THR A 852 9.11 -5.36 -29.65
CA THR A 852 8.35 -4.33 -28.91
C THR A 852 8.83 -2.92 -29.28
N GLY A 853 7.88 -2.08 -29.70
CA GLY A 853 8.12 -0.66 -29.99
C GLY A 853 9.16 -0.42 -31.11
N ILE A 854 9.10 -1.22 -32.17
CA ILE A 854 10.11 -1.19 -33.23
C ILE A 854 10.06 0.08 -34.08
N THR A 855 11.24 0.51 -34.51
CA THR A 855 11.47 1.66 -35.39
C THR A 855 12.43 1.25 -36.51
N TYR A 856 12.31 1.89 -37.67
CA TYR A 856 13.07 1.56 -38.87
C TYR A 856 14.03 2.71 -39.21
N GLN A 857 15.18 2.38 -39.78
CA GLN A 857 16.09 3.33 -40.41
C GLN A 857 16.74 2.67 -41.62
N TRP A 858 16.30 3.05 -42.81
CA TRP A 858 16.96 2.68 -44.05
C TRP A 858 18.27 3.42 -44.21
N ARG A 859 19.26 2.75 -44.79
CA ARG A 859 20.60 3.27 -45.06
C ARG A 859 21.00 2.96 -46.50
N ARG A 860 21.96 3.71 -47.02
CA ARG A 860 22.65 3.42 -48.28
C ARG A 860 24.15 3.42 -48.04
N ASN A 861 24.82 2.33 -48.40
CA ASN A 861 26.25 2.09 -48.14
C ASN A 861 26.62 2.32 -46.66
N GLY A 862 25.74 1.91 -45.74
CA GLY A 862 25.88 2.11 -44.29
C GLY A 862 25.51 3.50 -43.74
N VAL A 863 25.23 4.48 -44.59
CA VAL A 863 24.85 5.85 -44.18
C VAL A 863 23.32 5.99 -44.11
N ASN A 864 22.78 6.47 -42.99
CA ASN A 864 21.35 6.69 -42.80
C ASN A 864 20.75 7.60 -43.88
N LEU A 865 19.59 7.21 -44.39
CA LEU A 865 18.80 8.02 -45.30
C LEU A 865 17.85 8.94 -44.51
N VAL A 866 17.52 10.07 -45.13
CA VAL A 866 16.57 11.07 -44.61
C VAL A 866 15.58 11.38 -45.72
N ASP A 867 14.30 11.50 -45.35
CA ASP A 867 13.23 11.80 -46.31
C ASP A 867 13.35 13.20 -46.94
N GLY A 868 12.90 13.30 -48.19
CA GLY A 868 12.97 14.50 -49.02
C GLY A 868 12.39 14.26 -50.43
N PRO A 869 12.67 15.12 -51.43
CA PRO A 869 12.03 15.02 -52.75
C PRO A 869 12.31 13.71 -53.52
N GLN A 870 13.41 13.01 -53.21
CA GLN A 870 13.85 11.81 -53.91
C GLN A 870 13.75 10.52 -53.07
N VAL A 871 13.51 10.65 -51.76
CA VAL A 871 13.53 9.54 -50.78
C VAL A 871 12.35 9.72 -49.84
N LEU A 872 11.52 8.70 -49.66
CA LEU A 872 10.35 8.76 -48.79
C LEU A 872 10.17 7.46 -48.01
N GLY A 873 9.85 7.53 -46.72
CA GLY A 873 9.71 6.37 -45.85
C GLY A 873 11.03 5.84 -45.28
N SER A 874 12.09 6.64 -45.24
CA SER A 874 13.41 6.28 -44.67
C SER A 874 13.33 5.71 -43.27
N ASN A 875 12.33 6.14 -42.48
CA ASN A 875 12.14 5.73 -41.10
C ASN A 875 10.93 4.77 -40.94
N THR A 876 10.56 4.05 -42.01
CA THR A 876 9.40 3.15 -42.06
C THR A 876 9.77 1.76 -42.62
N ALA A 877 8.84 0.80 -42.54
CA ALA A 877 8.99 -0.51 -43.15
C ALA A 877 9.16 -0.49 -44.70
N THR A 878 8.84 0.62 -45.37
CA THR A 878 8.82 0.72 -46.84
C THR A 878 9.53 1.99 -47.33
N LEU A 879 10.74 1.83 -47.85
CA LEU A 879 11.48 2.89 -48.54
C LEU A 879 10.93 3.07 -49.96
N ARG A 880 10.74 4.32 -50.39
CA ARG A 880 10.46 4.69 -51.77
C ARG A 880 11.55 5.64 -52.27
N LEU A 881 12.05 5.35 -53.47
CA LEU A 881 13.03 6.15 -54.19
C LEU A 881 12.35 6.65 -55.46
N PHE A 882 12.32 7.96 -55.66
CA PHE A 882 11.69 8.59 -56.82
C PHE A 882 12.75 9.10 -57.79
N ASN A 883 12.46 9.06 -59.09
CA ASN A 883 13.26 9.72 -60.14
C ASN A 883 14.77 9.39 -60.00
N VAL A 884 15.08 8.08 -59.94
CA VAL A 884 16.39 7.53 -59.58
C VAL A 884 17.49 7.98 -60.56
N ALA A 885 18.62 8.44 -60.06
CA ALA A 885 19.77 8.88 -60.85
C ALA A 885 21.06 8.12 -60.45
N ALA A 886 22.16 8.31 -61.17
CA ALA A 886 23.42 7.59 -60.90
C ALA A 886 23.94 7.76 -59.45
N ALA A 887 23.72 8.94 -58.84
CA ALA A 887 24.04 9.22 -57.44
C ALA A 887 23.16 8.47 -56.42
N ASN A 888 22.20 7.66 -56.88
CA ASN A 888 21.36 6.77 -56.07
C ASN A 888 21.81 5.31 -56.10
N ALA A 889 22.75 4.93 -56.98
CA ALA A 889 23.29 3.58 -56.98
C ALA A 889 24.00 3.24 -55.65
N GLY A 890 23.91 1.99 -55.22
CA GLY A 890 24.52 1.51 -53.98
C GLY A 890 23.73 0.41 -53.28
N ASN A 891 24.23 -0.04 -52.15
CA ASN A 891 23.64 -1.09 -51.33
C ASN A 891 22.70 -0.47 -50.29
N TYR A 892 21.43 -0.88 -50.30
CA TYR A 892 20.40 -0.43 -49.38
C TYR A 892 20.12 -1.51 -48.33
N ASP A 893 20.14 -1.14 -47.06
CA ASP A 893 19.72 -1.99 -45.94
C ASP A 893 18.80 -1.22 -44.98
N CYS A 894 18.17 -1.94 -44.07
CA CYS A 894 17.32 -1.36 -43.02
C CYS A 894 17.75 -1.86 -41.64
N VAL A 895 18.00 -0.92 -40.73
CA VAL A 895 18.21 -1.20 -39.31
C VAL A 895 16.85 -1.08 -38.61
N VAL A 896 16.41 -2.18 -38.00
CA VAL A 896 15.21 -2.23 -37.17
C VAL A 896 15.64 -2.20 -35.70
N SER A 897 15.42 -1.06 -35.06
CA SER A 897 15.61 -0.84 -33.63
C SER A 897 14.30 -1.10 -32.89
N GLY A 898 14.32 -1.12 -31.55
CA GLY A 898 13.14 -1.21 -30.71
C GLY A 898 13.48 -0.92 -29.25
N VAL A 899 12.56 -1.20 -28.32
CA VAL A 899 12.77 -0.95 -26.88
C VAL A 899 13.91 -1.79 -26.30
N CYS A 900 14.27 -2.90 -26.95
CA CYS A 900 15.32 -3.81 -26.53
C CYS A 900 16.47 -3.88 -27.54
N PRO A 901 17.73 -3.66 -27.11
CA PRO A 901 18.91 -3.91 -27.95
C PRO A 901 19.27 -5.42 -27.97
N PRO A 902 20.08 -5.87 -28.94
CA PRO A 902 20.59 -5.12 -30.10
C PRO A 902 19.52 -4.91 -31.18
N PRO A 903 19.66 -3.90 -32.06
CA PRO A 903 18.85 -3.76 -33.25
C PRO A 903 19.17 -4.85 -34.28
N ALA A 904 18.17 -5.28 -35.05
CA ALA A 904 18.37 -6.17 -36.19
C ALA A 904 18.73 -5.36 -37.45
N THR A 905 19.72 -5.79 -38.22
CA THR A 905 20.05 -5.20 -39.53
C THR A 905 19.66 -6.17 -40.63
N SER A 906 19.04 -5.67 -41.70
CA SER A 906 18.65 -6.51 -42.84
C SER A 906 19.86 -6.94 -43.68
N ASN A 907 19.65 -7.94 -44.54
CA ASN A 907 20.50 -8.13 -45.70
C ASN A 907 20.45 -6.86 -46.57
N ALA A 908 21.57 -6.53 -47.22
CA ALA A 908 21.62 -5.41 -48.15
C ALA A 908 21.18 -5.83 -49.57
N VAL A 909 20.43 -4.98 -50.26
CA VAL A 909 20.03 -5.14 -51.67
C VAL A 909 20.66 -4.04 -52.51
N ALA A 910 21.22 -4.39 -53.68
CA ALA A 910 21.92 -3.41 -54.52
C ALA A 910 20.97 -2.75 -55.52
N LEU A 911 20.96 -1.41 -55.53
CA LEU A 911 20.39 -0.61 -56.60
C LEU A 911 21.49 -0.31 -57.62
N VAL A 912 21.37 -0.86 -58.81
CA VAL A 912 22.21 -0.53 -59.97
C VAL A 912 21.42 0.41 -60.87
N VAL A 913 22.03 1.52 -61.29
CA VAL A 913 21.39 2.52 -62.16
C VAL A 913 22.08 2.50 -63.52
N ALA A 914 21.31 2.45 -64.59
CA ALA A 914 21.82 2.19 -65.93
C ALA A 914 22.73 3.32 -66.45
N SER A 915 23.83 2.92 -67.08
CA SER A 915 24.82 3.78 -67.71
C SER A 915 24.75 3.71 -69.23
N ALA A 916 25.06 4.83 -69.89
CA ALA A 916 25.18 4.86 -71.34
C ALA A 916 26.30 3.90 -71.83
N PRO A 917 26.15 3.27 -73.01
CA PRO A 917 27.16 2.37 -73.55
C PRO A 917 28.55 3.01 -73.70
N SER A 918 29.59 2.23 -73.46
CA SER A 918 30.94 2.48 -73.99
C SER A 918 31.11 1.70 -75.29
N VAL A 919 31.76 2.29 -76.29
CA VAL A 919 31.84 1.75 -77.66
C VAL A 919 33.26 1.90 -78.19
N THR A 920 33.85 0.83 -78.71
CA THR A 920 35.16 0.91 -79.39
C THR A 920 35.03 1.57 -80.77
N ASN A 921 36.12 2.18 -81.24
CA ASN A 921 36.18 2.75 -82.59
C ASN A 921 36.45 1.64 -83.62
N PRO A 922 35.75 1.63 -84.78
CA PRO A 922 36.08 0.73 -85.87
C PRO A 922 37.40 1.13 -86.54
N ALA A 923 38.11 0.15 -87.10
CA ALA A 923 39.35 0.36 -87.84
C ALA A 923 39.10 0.80 -89.28
N ASN A 924 40.01 1.61 -89.84
CA ASN A 924 40.02 1.96 -91.27
C ASN A 924 40.21 0.71 -92.14
N ALA A 925 39.61 0.70 -93.33
CA ALA A 925 39.71 -0.41 -94.28
C ALA A 925 40.22 0.08 -95.64
N ASN A 926 41.14 -0.66 -96.26
CA ASN A 926 41.73 -0.35 -97.56
C ASN A 926 41.47 -1.52 -98.52
N ILE A 927 40.79 -1.27 -99.64
CA ILE A 927 40.34 -2.31 -100.57
C ILE A 927 40.47 -1.90 -102.04
N CYS A 928 40.37 -2.87 -102.94
CA CYS A 928 40.28 -2.61 -104.37
C CYS A 928 38.82 -2.36 -104.78
N ALA A 929 38.62 -1.54 -105.82
CA ALA A 929 37.31 -1.28 -106.40
C ALA A 929 36.71 -2.55 -107.04
N ILE A 930 35.38 -2.57 -107.15
CA ILE A 930 34.64 -3.59 -107.89
C ILE A 930 35.22 -3.81 -109.31
N GLY A 931 35.41 -5.07 -109.68
CA GLY A 931 36.12 -5.48 -110.90
C GLY A 931 37.58 -5.92 -110.67
N ALA A 932 38.13 -5.72 -109.47
CA ALA A 932 39.45 -6.25 -109.10
C ALA A 932 39.45 -7.76 -108.79
N THR A 933 40.61 -8.40 -108.99
CA THR A 933 40.86 -9.82 -108.71
C THR A 933 41.19 -10.13 -107.24
N SER A 934 41.08 -9.15 -106.33
CA SER A 934 41.35 -9.30 -104.89
C SER A 934 40.62 -8.23 -104.07
N GLN A 935 40.11 -8.63 -102.90
CA GLN A 935 39.47 -7.81 -101.85
C GLN A 935 38.56 -6.66 -102.35
N THR A 936 37.29 -6.98 -102.61
CA THR A 936 36.23 -6.06 -103.08
C THR A 936 35.15 -5.75 -102.02
N SER A 937 35.38 -6.13 -100.77
CA SER A 937 34.52 -5.86 -99.62
C SER A 937 35.35 -5.51 -98.37
N ALA A 938 34.76 -4.68 -97.49
CA ALA A 938 35.35 -4.23 -96.23
C ALA A 938 34.41 -4.55 -95.05
N THR A 939 34.96 -4.84 -93.88
CA THR A 939 34.19 -5.05 -92.65
C THR A 939 34.66 -4.09 -91.56
N PHE A 940 33.71 -3.42 -90.91
CA PHE A 940 33.90 -2.52 -89.78
C PHE A 940 33.23 -3.13 -88.56
N SER A 941 33.94 -3.21 -87.43
CA SER A 941 33.40 -3.78 -86.19
C SER A 941 33.58 -2.83 -85.01
N VAL A 942 32.63 -2.90 -84.08
CA VAL A 942 32.68 -2.22 -82.77
C VAL A 942 32.38 -3.21 -81.67
N THR A 943 32.68 -2.84 -80.42
CA THR A 943 32.31 -3.59 -79.23
C THR A 943 31.60 -2.65 -78.27
N GLY A 944 30.32 -2.90 -78.03
CA GLY A 944 29.54 -2.17 -77.03
C GLY A 944 29.62 -2.86 -75.66
N THR A 945 29.96 -2.11 -74.62
CA THR A 945 29.87 -2.55 -73.22
C THR A 945 29.04 -1.54 -72.41
N GLY A 946 28.46 -1.95 -71.29
CA GLY A 946 27.58 -1.09 -70.50
C GLY A 946 26.65 -1.90 -69.60
N VAL A 947 25.85 -1.20 -68.79
CA VAL A 947 24.85 -1.82 -67.90
C VAL A 947 23.52 -1.07 -68.04
N PRO A 948 22.44 -1.71 -68.55
CA PRO A 948 22.40 -3.01 -69.21
C PRO A 948 23.31 -3.11 -70.44
N THR A 949 23.74 -4.32 -70.79
CA THR A 949 24.57 -4.60 -71.97
C THR A 949 23.88 -4.09 -73.24
N PRO A 950 24.56 -3.33 -74.12
CA PRO A 950 23.95 -2.81 -75.34
C PRO A 950 23.71 -3.90 -76.38
N THR A 951 22.47 -4.00 -76.84
CA THR A 951 22.01 -4.97 -77.85
C THR A 951 21.52 -4.33 -79.15
N ILE A 952 21.32 -3.01 -79.15
CA ILE A 952 20.79 -2.27 -80.30
C ILE A 952 21.95 -1.52 -80.97
N TYR A 953 22.13 -1.75 -82.28
CA TYR A 953 23.16 -1.13 -83.10
C TYR A 953 22.50 -0.48 -84.32
N GLN A 954 23.04 0.65 -84.79
CA GLN A 954 22.66 1.31 -86.04
C GLN A 954 23.92 1.89 -86.68
N TRP A 955 24.38 1.31 -87.79
CA TRP A 955 25.50 1.88 -88.54
C TRP A 955 25.08 3.10 -89.35
N GLN A 956 25.98 4.07 -89.46
CA GLN A 956 25.82 5.31 -90.20
C GLN A 956 26.99 5.53 -91.16
N ILE A 957 26.70 6.16 -92.30
CA ILE A 957 27.69 6.59 -93.30
C ILE A 957 27.76 8.11 -93.39
N SER A 958 28.96 8.62 -93.65
CA SER A 958 29.26 9.99 -94.05
C SER A 958 30.10 9.98 -95.32
N THR A 959 29.72 10.78 -96.32
CA THR A 959 30.42 10.94 -97.60
C THR A 959 31.07 12.33 -97.75
N ASP A 960 30.96 13.19 -96.73
CA ASP A 960 31.45 14.58 -96.71
C ASP A 960 32.62 14.78 -95.73
N GLY A 961 33.32 13.70 -95.36
CA GLY A 961 34.44 13.75 -94.42
C GLY A 961 34.03 13.86 -92.94
N GLY A 962 32.78 13.59 -92.61
CA GLY A 962 32.28 13.48 -91.23
C GLY A 962 31.32 14.58 -90.79
N GLY A 963 30.89 15.48 -91.69
CA GLY A 963 29.99 16.59 -91.38
C GLY A 963 28.54 16.12 -91.18
N THR A 964 28.01 15.36 -92.12
CA THR A 964 26.67 14.77 -92.07
C THR A 964 26.74 13.25 -91.97
N TRP A 965 25.77 12.66 -91.25
CA TRP A 965 25.74 11.24 -90.92
C TRP A 965 24.34 10.69 -91.17
N ASN A 966 24.24 9.73 -92.09
CA ASN A 966 22.99 9.12 -92.50
C ASN A 966 22.90 7.68 -92.00
N ASN A 967 21.74 7.27 -91.48
CA ASN A 967 21.49 5.87 -91.11
C ASN A 967 21.57 4.98 -92.35
N LEU A 968 22.38 3.92 -92.27
CA LEU A 968 22.33 2.84 -93.25
C LEU A 968 21.10 1.95 -93.01
N ALA A 969 20.75 1.17 -94.02
CA ALA A 969 19.86 0.01 -93.91
C ALA A 969 20.55 -1.20 -94.54
N ASN A 970 20.21 -2.42 -94.10
CA ASN A 970 20.68 -3.62 -94.78
C ASN A 970 20.14 -3.64 -96.22
N SER A 971 20.98 -3.94 -97.20
CA SER A 971 20.61 -4.02 -98.61
C SER A 971 21.12 -5.30 -99.27
N VAL A 972 20.43 -5.74 -100.32
CA VAL A 972 20.75 -6.96 -101.07
C VAL A 972 21.72 -6.67 -102.22
N SER A 973 22.50 -7.68 -102.60
CA SER A 973 23.49 -7.54 -103.68
C SER A 973 22.84 -7.23 -105.02
N THR A 974 23.31 -6.18 -105.66
CA THR A 974 23.16 -5.96 -107.11
C THR A 974 24.57 -5.86 -107.69
N ALA A 975 24.80 -6.45 -108.87
CA ALA A 975 26.15 -6.68 -109.39
C ALA A 975 26.95 -5.41 -109.78
N ALA A 976 26.34 -4.22 -109.65
CA ALA A 976 26.92 -2.94 -110.07
C ALA A 976 26.81 -1.81 -109.03
N SER A 977 26.36 -2.11 -107.79
CA SER A 977 26.20 -1.09 -106.74
C SER A 977 26.63 -1.61 -105.36
N PRO A 978 27.13 -0.73 -104.47
CA PRO A 978 27.53 -1.12 -103.13
C PRO A 978 26.33 -1.52 -102.28
N TYR A 979 26.49 -2.55 -101.45
CA TYR A 979 25.46 -3.02 -100.53
C TYR A 979 26.01 -3.29 -99.13
N TYR A 980 25.12 -3.19 -98.14
CA TYR A 980 25.45 -3.16 -96.72
C TYR A 980 24.78 -4.33 -95.98
N THR A 981 25.53 -5.06 -95.17
CA THR A 981 24.97 -6.13 -94.31
C THR A 981 25.51 -6.01 -92.89
N GLY A 982 24.72 -6.43 -91.89
CA GLY A 982 25.08 -6.29 -90.47
C GLY A 982 24.86 -4.88 -89.89
N VAL A 983 24.10 -4.02 -90.58
CA VAL A 983 23.81 -2.62 -90.19
C VAL A 983 23.17 -2.46 -88.80
N PHE A 984 22.50 -3.51 -88.30
CA PHE A 984 21.91 -3.56 -86.96
C PHE A 984 22.66 -4.48 -85.99
N THR A 985 23.96 -4.72 -86.24
CA THR A 985 24.82 -5.57 -85.42
C THR A 985 26.15 -4.88 -85.07
N ALA A 986 26.96 -5.52 -84.22
CA ALA A 986 28.30 -5.06 -83.90
C ALA A 986 29.28 -5.01 -85.09
N SER A 987 28.97 -5.64 -86.24
CA SER A 987 29.85 -5.67 -87.43
C SER A 987 29.08 -5.35 -88.72
N LEU A 988 29.46 -4.25 -89.38
CA LEU A 988 29.01 -3.87 -90.71
C LEU A 988 29.95 -4.46 -91.77
N THR A 989 29.41 -5.09 -92.81
CA THR A 989 30.14 -5.39 -94.05
C THR A 989 29.60 -4.54 -95.19
N VAL A 990 30.53 -3.99 -95.97
CA VAL A 990 30.28 -3.20 -97.18
C VAL A 990 30.88 -3.96 -98.37
N SER A 991 30.05 -4.33 -99.33
CA SER A 991 30.44 -5.15 -100.50
C SER A 991 30.13 -4.43 -101.81
N ASN A 992 30.72 -4.91 -102.92
CA ASN A 992 30.58 -4.33 -104.26
C ASN A 992 31.01 -2.85 -104.32
N VAL A 993 32.14 -2.52 -103.69
CA VAL A 993 32.52 -1.12 -103.43
C VAL A 993 33.05 -0.42 -104.70
N PRO A 994 32.42 0.69 -105.16
CA PRO A 994 32.93 1.53 -106.24
C PRO A 994 33.96 2.54 -105.72
N THR A 995 34.76 3.12 -106.63
CA THR A 995 35.69 4.22 -106.30
C THR A 995 35.01 5.47 -105.75
N SER A 996 33.72 5.66 -105.99
CA SER A 996 32.92 6.76 -105.42
C SER A 996 32.66 6.65 -103.90
N LEU A 997 33.10 5.57 -103.25
CA LEU A 997 33.15 5.45 -101.78
C LEU A 997 34.57 5.63 -101.20
N ASP A 998 35.55 6.05 -101.99
CA ASP A 998 36.87 6.43 -101.45
C ASP A 998 36.75 7.64 -100.51
N GLY A 999 37.31 7.53 -99.31
CA GLY A 999 37.20 8.55 -98.26
C GLY A 999 35.88 8.54 -97.49
N ALA A 1000 34.91 7.68 -97.85
CA ALA A 1000 33.67 7.53 -97.10
C ALA A 1000 33.94 7.02 -95.67
N ARG A 1001 33.15 7.47 -94.70
CA ARG A 1001 33.34 7.17 -93.28
C ARG A 1001 32.16 6.44 -92.67
N PHE A 1002 32.44 5.53 -91.74
CA PHE A 1002 31.47 4.65 -91.09
C PHE A 1002 31.60 4.73 -89.57
N ARG A 1003 30.47 4.83 -88.86
CA ARG A 1003 30.39 4.76 -87.39
C ARG A 1003 29.16 3.97 -86.95
N ALA A 1004 29.16 3.44 -85.73
CA ALA A 1004 28.01 2.80 -85.12
C ALA A 1004 27.39 3.71 -84.05
N VAL A 1005 26.07 3.81 -84.05
CA VAL A 1005 25.27 4.23 -82.87
C VAL A 1005 24.93 2.97 -82.11
N VAL A 1006 25.21 2.94 -80.80
CA VAL A 1006 25.03 1.75 -79.95
C VAL A 1006 24.19 2.13 -78.74
N THR A 1007 23.13 1.37 -78.47
CA THR A 1007 22.06 1.74 -77.54
C THR A 1007 21.72 0.58 -76.59
N ASN A 1008 21.47 0.88 -75.31
CA ASN A 1008 21.01 -0.08 -74.31
C ASN A 1008 19.48 -0.13 -74.19
N SER A 1009 18.95 -1.07 -73.40
CA SER A 1009 17.50 -1.20 -73.17
C SER A 1009 16.86 -0.05 -72.39
N CYS A 1010 17.66 0.86 -71.80
CA CYS A 1010 17.23 2.12 -71.21
C CYS A 1010 17.23 3.29 -72.21
N ALA A 1011 17.33 3.01 -73.51
CA ALA A 1011 17.41 3.99 -74.60
C ALA A 1011 18.60 4.97 -74.52
N GLN A 1012 19.59 4.71 -73.66
CA GLN A 1012 20.84 5.48 -73.60
C GLN A 1012 21.72 5.04 -74.77
N SER A 1013 22.18 5.99 -75.58
CA SER A 1013 22.93 5.73 -76.81
C SER A 1013 24.28 6.46 -76.85
N THR A 1014 25.25 5.83 -77.50
CA THR A 1014 26.62 6.34 -77.69
C THR A 1014 27.06 6.10 -79.13
N ASN A 1015 27.70 7.10 -79.74
CA ASN A 1015 28.31 6.98 -81.05
C ASN A 1015 29.76 6.50 -80.93
N SER A 1016 30.18 5.55 -81.77
CA SER A 1016 31.61 5.29 -81.99
C SER A 1016 32.28 6.47 -82.72
N GLY A 1017 33.61 6.53 -82.66
CA GLY A 1017 34.39 7.24 -83.66
C GLY A 1017 34.21 6.64 -85.06
N SER A 1018 34.79 7.29 -86.08
CA SER A 1018 34.62 6.93 -87.48
C SER A 1018 35.82 6.19 -88.07
N ALA A 1019 35.56 5.04 -88.70
CA ALA A 1019 36.48 4.43 -89.65
C ALA A 1019 36.37 5.11 -91.02
N THR A 1020 37.46 5.14 -91.79
CA THR A 1020 37.49 5.58 -93.20
C THR A 1020 37.70 4.38 -94.12
N LEU A 1021 37.01 4.38 -95.26
CA LEU A 1021 37.15 3.41 -96.34
C LEU A 1021 38.04 3.99 -97.45
N THR A 1022 39.16 3.33 -97.75
CA THR A 1022 40.05 3.68 -98.86
C THR A 1022 39.82 2.71 -100.01
N VAL A 1023 39.54 3.21 -101.22
CA VAL A 1023 39.23 2.40 -102.41
C VAL A 1023 40.18 2.75 -103.54
N ARG A 1024 40.84 1.76 -104.16
CA ARG A 1024 41.75 1.99 -105.29
C ARG A 1024 41.35 1.19 -106.54
N ALA A 1025 41.54 1.80 -107.71
CA ALA A 1025 41.32 1.15 -108.99
C ALA A 1025 42.39 0.07 -109.28
N THR A 1026 42.06 -0.85 -110.18
CA THR A 1026 43.02 -1.79 -110.77
C THR A 1026 44.05 -1.05 -111.63
N PRO A 1027 45.32 -1.49 -111.66
CA PRO A 1027 46.30 -0.95 -112.60
C PRO A 1027 45.99 -1.41 -114.03
N VAL A 1028 46.21 -0.51 -115.01
CA VAL A 1028 46.25 -0.87 -116.44
C VAL A 1028 47.66 -1.32 -116.79
N VAL A 1029 47.81 -2.42 -117.52
CA VAL A 1029 49.09 -3.10 -117.78
C VAL A 1029 49.22 -3.42 -119.28
N VAL A 1030 50.43 -3.26 -119.83
CA VAL A 1030 50.73 -3.43 -121.27
C VAL A 1030 52.07 -4.15 -121.47
N ALA A 1031 52.13 -5.05 -122.45
CA ALA A 1031 53.29 -5.83 -122.89
C ALA A 1031 53.70 -5.45 -124.34
N ASN A 1032 54.92 -4.96 -124.59
CA ASN A 1032 55.31 -4.48 -125.92
C ASN A 1032 55.61 -5.63 -126.92
N ASP A 1033 55.26 -5.43 -128.19
CA ASP A 1033 55.52 -6.40 -129.29
C ASP A 1033 57.00 -6.47 -129.73
N LEU A 1034 57.47 -7.69 -130.01
CA LEU A 1034 58.78 -8.00 -130.59
C LEU A 1034 58.71 -8.92 -131.82
N PHE A 1035 57.52 -9.38 -132.23
CA PHE A 1035 57.32 -10.42 -133.25
C PHE A 1035 57.92 -10.07 -134.62
N ASN A 1036 58.00 -8.77 -134.94
CA ASN A 1036 58.49 -8.26 -136.21
C ASN A 1036 60.00 -7.98 -136.26
N GLN A 1037 60.75 -8.20 -135.17
CA GLN A 1037 62.21 -8.02 -135.16
C GLN A 1037 62.95 -9.27 -135.70
N ARG A 1038 63.99 -9.06 -136.51
CA ARG A 1038 64.81 -10.15 -137.07
C ARG A 1038 65.91 -10.53 -136.09
N ILE A 1039 65.64 -11.54 -135.26
CA ILE A 1039 66.55 -12.05 -134.23
C ILE A 1039 67.20 -13.34 -134.74
N CYS A 1040 68.52 -13.43 -134.67
CA CYS A 1040 69.30 -14.61 -135.03
C CYS A 1040 69.57 -15.51 -133.80
N ILE A 1041 69.76 -16.80 -134.02
CA ILE A 1041 70.11 -17.80 -132.99
C ILE A 1041 71.49 -17.54 -132.38
N SER A 1042 72.32 -16.78 -133.10
CA SER A 1042 73.63 -16.27 -132.67
C SER A 1042 73.58 -14.91 -131.98
N ASP A 1043 72.41 -14.27 -131.85
CA ASP A 1043 72.24 -13.03 -131.09
C ASP A 1043 72.21 -13.32 -129.58
N THR A 1044 72.77 -12.40 -128.79
CA THR A 1044 73.04 -12.64 -127.37
C THR A 1044 71.82 -12.41 -126.47
N LEU A 1045 71.27 -11.20 -126.45
CA LEU A 1045 70.17 -10.77 -125.59
C LEU A 1045 69.30 -9.73 -126.30
N VAL A 1046 67.98 -9.82 -126.14
CA VAL A 1046 66.98 -8.89 -126.71
C VAL A 1046 66.11 -8.34 -125.57
N PRO A 1047 66.03 -7.02 -125.33
CA PRO A 1047 65.34 -6.48 -124.15
C PRO A 1047 63.81 -6.56 -124.25
N LEU A 1048 63.15 -6.81 -123.11
CA LEU A 1048 61.70 -6.80 -122.92
C LEU A 1048 61.24 -5.53 -122.22
N VAL A 1049 60.17 -4.91 -122.70
CA VAL A 1049 59.63 -3.65 -122.14
C VAL A 1049 58.13 -3.78 -121.88
N GLY A 1050 57.72 -3.52 -120.64
CA GLY A 1050 56.33 -3.55 -120.20
C GLY A 1050 56.00 -2.34 -119.34
N SER A 1051 54.71 -2.01 -119.25
CA SER A 1051 54.18 -0.84 -118.53
C SER A 1051 53.04 -1.24 -117.59
N PRO A 1052 52.93 -0.70 -116.36
CA PRO A 1052 53.84 0.25 -115.72
C PRO A 1052 55.17 -0.42 -115.34
N VAL A 1053 56.25 0.35 -115.25
CA VAL A 1053 57.58 -0.16 -114.89
C VAL A 1053 57.56 -0.76 -113.48
N GLY A 1054 58.25 -1.90 -113.30
CA GLY A 1054 58.37 -2.61 -112.01
C GLY A 1054 57.55 -3.90 -111.90
N GLY A 1055 56.76 -4.24 -112.92
CA GLY A 1055 56.17 -5.57 -113.08
C GLY A 1055 57.17 -6.66 -113.48
N ALA A 1056 56.74 -7.92 -113.42
CA ALA A 1056 57.55 -9.10 -113.72
C ALA A 1056 57.22 -9.72 -115.08
N TRP A 1057 58.24 -10.23 -115.78
CA TRP A 1057 58.13 -10.96 -117.04
C TRP A 1057 58.28 -12.48 -116.85
N THR A 1058 57.52 -13.26 -117.61
CA THR A 1058 57.60 -14.73 -117.63
C THR A 1058 57.40 -15.28 -119.05
N GLY A 1059 58.06 -16.40 -119.39
CA GLY A 1059 57.96 -17.05 -120.71
C GLY A 1059 59.19 -17.90 -121.04
N ILE A 1060 59.12 -18.68 -122.13
CA ILE A 1060 60.28 -19.45 -122.62
C ILE A 1060 61.31 -18.48 -123.22
N GLY A 1061 62.58 -18.69 -122.92
CA GLY A 1061 63.67 -17.80 -123.33
C GLY A 1061 63.78 -16.50 -122.54
N VAL A 1062 62.90 -16.24 -121.55
CA VAL A 1062 62.97 -15.04 -120.70
C VAL A 1062 64.02 -15.22 -119.60
N SER A 1063 64.89 -14.22 -119.44
CA SER A 1063 65.82 -14.09 -118.32
C SER A 1063 65.82 -12.63 -117.83
N GLY A 1064 65.17 -12.40 -116.68
CA GLY A 1064 64.91 -11.05 -116.17
C GLY A 1064 64.09 -10.22 -117.15
N PHE A 1065 64.62 -9.06 -117.55
CA PHE A 1065 64.02 -8.16 -118.53
C PHE A 1065 64.55 -8.39 -119.96
N ASN A 1066 65.02 -9.59 -120.30
CA ASN A 1066 65.52 -9.93 -121.63
C ASN A 1066 64.96 -11.27 -122.12
N PHE A 1067 64.83 -11.40 -123.44
CA PHE A 1067 64.73 -12.65 -124.17
C PHE A 1067 66.14 -13.08 -124.63
N VAL A 1068 66.44 -14.38 -124.58
CA VAL A 1068 67.79 -14.96 -124.78
C VAL A 1068 67.76 -15.93 -125.96
N PRO A 1069 68.06 -15.50 -127.20
CA PRO A 1069 67.85 -16.32 -128.40
C PRO A 1069 68.68 -17.61 -128.39
N THR A 1070 69.94 -17.52 -127.98
CA THR A 1070 70.86 -18.66 -127.77
C THR A 1070 70.38 -19.71 -126.76
N ALA A 1071 69.44 -19.38 -125.87
CA ALA A 1071 68.81 -20.32 -124.94
C ALA A 1071 67.47 -20.90 -125.45
N THR A 1072 67.16 -20.68 -126.73
CA THR A 1072 65.94 -21.14 -127.41
C THR A 1072 66.28 -21.92 -128.70
N ALA A 1073 65.28 -22.20 -129.52
CA ALA A 1073 65.46 -22.74 -130.86
C ALA A 1073 64.83 -21.80 -131.90
N ILE A 1074 65.08 -22.07 -133.19
CA ILE A 1074 64.42 -21.40 -134.30
C ILE A 1074 62.91 -21.67 -134.21
N GLY A 1075 62.13 -20.64 -133.90
CA GLY A 1075 60.71 -20.75 -133.53
C GLY A 1075 60.09 -19.42 -133.10
N THR A 1076 58.92 -19.49 -132.48
CA THR A 1076 58.14 -18.34 -131.96
C THR A 1076 57.71 -18.63 -130.50
N TYR A 1077 57.74 -17.62 -129.63
CA TYR A 1077 57.45 -17.77 -128.19
C TYR A 1077 56.51 -16.68 -127.66
N THR A 1078 55.67 -17.02 -126.68
CA THR A 1078 54.73 -16.10 -125.99
C THR A 1078 55.24 -15.75 -124.60
N LEU A 1079 55.21 -14.46 -124.24
CA LEU A 1079 55.73 -13.92 -122.98
C LEU A 1079 54.62 -13.14 -122.24
N THR A 1080 54.61 -13.13 -120.90
CA THR A 1080 53.58 -12.49 -120.06
C THR A 1080 54.19 -11.46 -119.11
N TYR A 1081 53.56 -10.30 -118.98
CA TYR A 1081 53.90 -9.24 -118.02
C TYR A 1081 52.83 -9.13 -116.92
N THR A 1082 53.21 -8.89 -115.66
CA THR A 1082 52.27 -8.75 -114.53
C THR A 1082 52.71 -7.66 -113.55
N TYR A 1083 51.77 -6.83 -113.07
CA TYR A 1083 52.03 -5.70 -112.18
C TYR A 1083 50.97 -5.58 -111.06
N THR A 1084 51.42 -5.17 -109.88
CA THR A 1084 50.62 -5.01 -108.66
C THR A 1084 50.83 -3.61 -108.08
N ASN A 1085 49.76 -2.93 -107.66
CA ASN A 1085 49.83 -1.59 -107.07
C ASN A 1085 50.05 -1.60 -105.54
N SER A 1086 50.25 -0.42 -104.94
CA SER A 1086 50.54 -0.25 -103.50
C SER A 1086 49.38 -0.60 -102.54
N VAL A 1087 48.22 -1.03 -103.05
CA VAL A 1087 47.10 -1.58 -102.26
C VAL A 1087 46.75 -3.00 -102.78
N ASN A 1088 47.75 -3.71 -103.31
CA ASN A 1088 47.72 -5.10 -103.78
C ASN A 1088 46.78 -5.40 -104.97
N CYS A 1089 46.15 -4.41 -105.61
CA CYS A 1089 45.35 -4.62 -106.82
C CYS A 1089 46.27 -4.96 -108.01
N THR A 1090 45.98 -6.07 -108.72
CA THR A 1090 46.92 -6.72 -109.66
C THR A 1090 46.31 -6.95 -111.04
N ALA A 1091 47.11 -6.77 -112.11
CA ALA A 1091 46.73 -7.02 -113.51
C ALA A 1091 47.91 -7.50 -114.38
N ARG A 1092 47.65 -7.94 -115.62
CA ARG A 1092 48.63 -8.61 -116.52
C ARG A 1092 48.30 -8.46 -118.01
N ASP A 1093 49.31 -8.64 -118.88
CA ASP A 1093 49.21 -8.60 -120.35
C ASP A 1093 50.27 -9.51 -121.04
N THR A 1094 50.25 -9.72 -122.37
CA THR A 1094 51.09 -10.71 -123.10
C THR A 1094 51.61 -10.27 -124.48
N THR A 1095 52.73 -10.85 -124.94
CA THR A 1095 53.43 -10.50 -126.22
C THR A 1095 54.11 -11.72 -126.91
N LEU A 1096 54.68 -11.55 -128.10
CA LEU A 1096 55.30 -12.59 -128.97
C LEU A 1096 56.71 -12.21 -129.49
N VAL A 1097 57.56 -13.21 -129.80
CA VAL A 1097 58.94 -13.05 -130.34
C VAL A 1097 59.40 -14.24 -131.21
N LYS A 1098 60.38 -14.10 -132.14
CA LYS A 1098 60.75 -15.10 -133.18
C LYS A 1098 62.26 -15.13 -133.56
N VAL A 1099 62.85 -16.29 -133.94
CA VAL A 1099 64.33 -16.51 -134.12
C VAL A 1099 64.76 -17.24 -135.44
N VAL A 1100 65.94 -16.97 -136.05
CA VAL A 1100 66.48 -17.54 -137.35
C VAL A 1100 68.05 -17.74 -137.42
N ASP A 1101 68.68 -18.12 -138.58
CA ASP A 1101 70.13 -18.52 -138.73
C ASP A 1101 70.93 -17.79 -139.87
N CYS A 1102 72.28 -17.75 -139.85
CA CYS A 1102 73.22 -17.00 -140.76
C CYS A 1102 74.73 -17.49 -140.81
N PRO A 1103 75.36 -17.90 -141.96
CA PRO A 1103 76.63 -18.70 -141.94
C PRO A 1103 78.05 -18.14 -142.34
N GLU A 1104 78.28 -16.91 -142.81
CA GLU A 1104 79.38 -16.63 -143.81
C GLU A 1104 80.74 -15.98 -143.38
N ARG A 1105 81.65 -16.60 -142.56
CA ARG A 1105 82.94 -15.94 -142.10
C ARG A 1105 84.20 -16.84 -141.75
N GLN A 1106 85.26 -16.99 -142.60
CA GLN A 1106 86.57 -17.69 -142.27
C GLN A 1106 87.87 -17.20 -143.04
N ARG A 1107 89.09 -17.75 -142.79
CA ARG A 1107 90.45 -17.35 -143.33
C ARG A 1107 91.52 -18.49 -143.43
N LEU A 1108 92.64 -18.29 -144.15
CA LEU A 1108 93.75 -19.27 -144.47
C LEU A 1108 95.21 -18.74 -144.30
N LEU A 1109 96.22 -19.64 -144.37
CA LEU A 1109 97.69 -19.40 -144.39
C LEU A 1109 98.21 -19.05 -145.82
N ARG A 1110 99.37 -18.38 -145.95
CA ARG A 1110 99.96 -17.91 -147.24
C ARG A 1110 101.36 -18.46 -147.53
N ASP A 1111 101.71 -18.52 -148.82
CA ASP A 1111 102.91 -19.18 -149.35
C ASP A 1111 104.25 -18.50 -149.02
N ASP A 1112 104.24 -17.19 -148.80
CA ASP A 1112 105.41 -16.33 -148.59
C ASP A 1112 105.81 -16.17 -147.12
N ALA A 1113 105.08 -16.81 -146.19
CA ALA A 1113 105.18 -16.57 -144.75
C ALA A 1113 106.48 -17.08 -144.08
N ILE A 1114 107.21 -18.01 -144.71
CA ILE A 1114 108.45 -18.61 -144.20
C ILE A 1114 109.46 -18.74 -145.34
N LEU A 1115 110.71 -18.36 -145.10
CA LEU A 1115 111.84 -18.48 -146.03
C LEU A 1115 112.91 -19.39 -145.44
N VAL A 1116 113.52 -20.26 -146.26
CA VAL A 1116 114.47 -21.31 -145.83
C VAL A 1116 115.80 -21.16 -146.57
N TYR A 1117 116.92 -20.96 -145.87
CA TYR A 1117 118.24 -20.73 -146.50
C TYR A 1117 119.45 -21.01 -145.58
N PRO A 1118 120.61 -21.42 -146.11
CA PRO A 1118 120.81 -21.91 -147.48
C PRO A 1118 120.14 -23.27 -147.71
N ASN A 1119 119.86 -23.57 -148.97
CA ASN A 1119 119.30 -24.84 -149.42
C ASN A 1119 119.75 -25.06 -150.87
N PRO A 1120 120.68 -25.99 -151.18
CA PRO A 1120 121.28 -26.98 -150.28
C PRO A 1120 122.10 -26.43 -149.12
N ASN A 1121 122.38 -27.27 -148.12
CA ASN A 1121 123.19 -26.95 -146.94
C ASN A 1121 123.88 -28.20 -146.36
N ASN A 1122 124.79 -28.05 -145.41
CA ASN A 1122 125.54 -29.18 -144.83
C ASN A 1122 124.84 -29.78 -143.58
N GLY A 1123 123.51 -29.65 -143.50
CA GLY A 1123 122.71 -29.98 -142.32
C GLY A 1123 122.52 -28.79 -141.35
N LEU A 1124 123.12 -27.63 -141.63
CA LEU A 1124 122.88 -26.37 -140.93
C LEU A 1124 122.22 -25.37 -141.87
N PHE A 1125 120.99 -24.94 -141.56
CA PHE A 1125 120.31 -23.87 -142.29
C PHE A 1125 119.54 -22.96 -141.35
N ASN A 1126 118.95 -21.90 -141.87
CA ASN A 1126 118.09 -20.98 -141.14
C ASN A 1126 116.70 -20.94 -141.77
N ILE A 1127 115.71 -20.71 -140.93
CA ILE A 1127 114.40 -20.23 -141.38
C ILE A 1127 114.20 -18.78 -140.93
N ARG A 1128 113.62 -17.96 -141.80
CA ARG A 1128 113.22 -16.58 -141.49
C ARG A 1128 111.71 -16.45 -141.60
N ILE A 1129 111.10 -15.98 -140.51
CA ILE A 1129 109.67 -15.68 -140.47
C ILE A 1129 109.40 -14.40 -141.27
N ASN A 1130 108.52 -14.48 -142.26
CA ASN A 1130 108.21 -13.39 -143.19
C ASN A 1130 106.73 -12.99 -143.11
N SER A 1131 106.08 -13.22 -141.97
CA SER A 1131 104.71 -12.81 -141.66
C SER A 1131 104.62 -12.31 -140.21
N THR A 1132 103.73 -11.34 -139.95
CA THR A 1132 103.35 -10.92 -138.58
C THR A 1132 102.18 -11.73 -138.00
N LEU A 1133 101.50 -12.55 -138.81
CA LEU A 1133 100.23 -13.19 -138.47
C LEU A 1133 100.37 -14.53 -137.73
N TYR A 1134 101.57 -15.11 -137.71
CA TYR A 1134 101.82 -16.47 -137.19
C TYR A 1134 102.87 -16.40 -136.07
N ASN A 1135 102.41 -16.10 -134.86
CA ASN A 1135 103.24 -15.96 -133.66
C ASN A 1135 103.68 -17.32 -133.05
N TYR A 1136 103.12 -18.43 -133.54
CA TYR A 1136 103.41 -19.81 -133.16
C TYR A 1136 103.66 -20.66 -134.41
N LEU A 1137 104.63 -21.57 -134.34
CA LEU A 1137 104.96 -22.48 -135.45
C LEU A 1137 105.59 -23.78 -134.94
N GLY A 1138 105.11 -24.93 -135.40
CA GLY A 1138 105.77 -26.23 -135.22
C GLY A 1138 106.45 -26.72 -136.49
N MET A 1139 107.49 -27.55 -136.37
CA MET A 1139 108.23 -28.14 -137.50
C MET A 1139 108.33 -29.67 -137.41
N LYS A 1140 108.09 -30.36 -138.54
CA LYS A 1140 108.31 -31.81 -138.72
C LYS A 1140 109.26 -32.06 -139.87
N VAL A 1141 110.18 -33.03 -139.72
CA VAL A 1141 111.16 -33.43 -140.75
C VAL A 1141 110.93 -34.87 -141.17
N PHE A 1142 110.67 -35.08 -142.44
CA PHE A 1142 110.46 -36.38 -143.07
C PHE A 1142 111.57 -36.66 -144.10
N ASP A 1143 111.94 -37.91 -144.30
CA ASP A 1143 112.69 -38.32 -145.49
C ASP A 1143 111.78 -38.36 -146.74
N MET A 1144 112.36 -38.53 -147.94
CA MET A 1144 111.60 -38.58 -149.19
C MET A 1144 110.70 -39.82 -149.34
N THR A 1145 110.72 -40.78 -148.41
CA THR A 1145 109.72 -41.86 -148.34
C THR A 1145 108.49 -41.48 -147.48
N GLY A 1146 108.47 -40.27 -146.91
CA GLY A 1146 107.39 -39.77 -146.05
C GLY A 1146 107.51 -40.20 -144.58
N ARG A 1147 108.59 -40.88 -144.21
CA ARG A 1147 108.86 -41.31 -142.83
C ARG A 1147 109.46 -40.16 -142.02
N LEU A 1148 108.96 -39.92 -140.81
CA LEU A 1148 109.46 -38.88 -139.90
C LEU A 1148 110.84 -39.28 -139.34
N VAL A 1149 111.83 -38.39 -139.42
CA VAL A 1149 113.25 -38.65 -139.08
C VAL A 1149 113.84 -37.72 -138.00
N ASN A 1150 113.01 -36.90 -137.37
CA ASN A 1150 113.44 -35.85 -136.45
C ASN A 1150 113.82 -36.35 -135.05
N GLY A 1151 115.04 -36.89 -134.86
CA GLY A 1151 115.47 -37.46 -133.57
C GLY A 1151 116.96 -37.38 -133.27
N LYS A 1152 117.30 -36.76 -132.13
CA LYS A 1152 118.61 -36.85 -131.48
C LYS A 1152 118.52 -37.83 -130.31
N VAL A 1153 119.21 -38.97 -130.41
CA VAL A 1153 119.19 -40.00 -129.36
C VAL A 1153 120.21 -39.67 -128.26
N THR A 1154 119.75 -39.52 -127.01
CA THR A 1154 120.60 -39.50 -125.82
C THR A 1154 120.74 -40.90 -125.22
N LYS A 1155 121.89 -41.19 -124.60
CA LYS A 1155 122.39 -42.54 -124.31
C LYS A 1155 121.74 -43.20 -123.06
N SER A 1156 120.44 -43.48 -123.11
CA SER A 1156 119.74 -44.41 -122.20
C SER A 1156 118.59 -45.13 -122.92
N GLY A 1157 118.15 -46.27 -122.38
CA GLY A 1157 117.37 -47.30 -123.07
C GLY A 1157 115.89 -47.00 -123.35
N ILE A 1158 115.63 -46.06 -124.26
CA ILE A 1158 114.52 -46.01 -125.23
C ILE A 1158 113.19 -46.76 -124.92
N ASP A 1159 112.14 -45.96 -124.70
CA ASP A 1159 111.05 -45.94 -125.68
C ASP A 1159 110.95 -44.51 -126.26
N GLN A 1160 110.38 -44.35 -127.46
CA GLN A 1160 110.74 -43.25 -128.37
C GLN A 1160 109.53 -42.41 -128.82
N GLN A 1161 109.57 -41.10 -128.55
CA GLN A 1161 108.72 -40.14 -129.26
C GLN A 1161 109.55 -38.97 -129.82
N LEU A 1162 109.43 -38.75 -131.13
CA LEU A 1162 110.21 -37.78 -131.89
C LEU A 1162 109.68 -36.36 -131.61
N VAL A 1163 110.34 -35.62 -130.71
CA VAL A 1163 109.94 -34.26 -130.34
C VAL A 1163 110.17 -33.30 -131.51
N SER A 1164 109.08 -32.92 -132.16
CA SER A 1164 109.04 -31.86 -133.17
C SER A 1164 109.27 -30.51 -132.48
N PRO A 1165 110.29 -29.70 -132.87
CA PRO A 1165 110.49 -28.40 -132.24
C PRO A 1165 109.34 -27.45 -132.61
N THR A 1166 108.91 -26.68 -131.62
CA THR A 1166 107.93 -25.60 -131.76
C THR A 1166 108.52 -24.29 -131.26
N TRP A 1167 108.10 -23.18 -131.85
CA TRP A 1167 108.55 -21.84 -131.47
C TRP A 1167 107.34 -20.92 -131.28
N SER A 1168 107.30 -20.24 -130.15
CA SER A 1168 106.33 -19.20 -129.82
C SER A 1168 106.98 -17.81 -129.84
N ASN A 1169 106.14 -16.78 -129.76
CA ASN A 1169 106.52 -15.37 -129.85
C ASN A 1169 107.36 -15.07 -131.10
N LEU A 1170 106.96 -15.66 -132.22
CA LEU A 1170 107.53 -15.36 -133.53
C LEU A 1170 107.08 -13.97 -133.98
N VAL A 1171 108.03 -13.22 -134.55
CA VAL A 1171 107.84 -11.87 -135.07
C VAL A 1171 108.42 -11.78 -136.48
N TYR A 1172 107.90 -10.87 -137.29
CA TYR A 1172 108.38 -10.65 -138.64
C TYR A 1172 109.90 -10.38 -138.67
N GLY A 1173 110.60 -11.04 -139.58
CA GLY A 1173 112.04 -10.94 -139.76
C GLY A 1173 112.88 -11.85 -138.84
N ARG A 1174 112.29 -12.50 -137.81
CA ARG A 1174 113.00 -13.39 -136.88
C ARG A 1174 113.63 -14.56 -137.64
N VAL A 1175 114.93 -14.75 -137.46
CA VAL A 1175 115.72 -15.86 -138.01
C VAL A 1175 115.90 -16.93 -136.93
N ILE A 1176 115.79 -18.20 -137.30
CA ILE A 1176 115.95 -19.36 -136.41
C ILE A 1176 116.92 -20.35 -137.09
N PRO A 1177 118.08 -20.66 -136.48
CA PRO A 1177 118.96 -21.70 -136.98
C PRO A 1177 118.36 -23.09 -136.70
N ILE A 1178 118.45 -23.97 -137.68
CA ILE A 1178 118.01 -25.35 -137.64
C ILE A 1178 119.22 -26.25 -137.86
N ASP A 1179 119.46 -27.14 -136.89
CA ASP A 1179 120.53 -28.14 -136.92
C ASP A 1179 119.95 -29.54 -137.18
N LEU A 1180 120.21 -30.06 -138.38
CA LEU A 1180 119.96 -31.43 -138.81
C LEU A 1180 121.28 -32.15 -139.14
N THR A 1181 122.43 -31.72 -138.61
CA THR A 1181 123.76 -32.31 -138.88
C THR A 1181 123.90 -33.77 -138.42
N TYR A 1182 122.91 -34.33 -137.73
CA TYR A 1182 122.80 -35.75 -137.43
C TYR A 1182 122.25 -36.60 -138.59
N LEU A 1183 121.56 -36.00 -139.58
CA LEU A 1183 121.05 -36.70 -140.77
C LEU A 1183 122.16 -36.87 -141.84
N PRO A 1184 122.17 -37.95 -142.63
CA PRO A 1184 123.10 -38.12 -143.75
C PRO A 1184 122.80 -37.17 -144.93
N SER A 1185 123.70 -37.14 -145.92
CA SER A 1185 123.47 -36.40 -147.17
C SER A 1185 122.25 -36.96 -147.92
N GLY A 1186 121.35 -36.10 -148.35
CA GLY A 1186 120.06 -36.49 -148.94
C GLY A 1186 119.01 -35.37 -148.92
N ASN A 1187 117.85 -35.65 -149.51
CA ASN A 1187 116.70 -34.72 -149.50
C ASN A 1187 115.74 -35.07 -148.36
N TYR A 1188 115.13 -34.05 -147.77
CA TYR A 1188 114.18 -34.16 -146.66
C TYR A 1188 113.01 -33.18 -146.85
N LEU A 1189 111.79 -33.60 -146.56
CA LEU A 1189 110.61 -32.72 -146.53
C LEU A 1189 110.44 -32.15 -145.12
N VAL A 1190 110.41 -30.83 -145.00
CA VAL A 1190 110.17 -30.11 -143.75
C VAL A 1190 108.82 -29.41 -143.80
N GLU A 1191 107.86 -29.88 -143.00
CA GLU A 1191 106.55 -29.25 -142.84
C GLU A 1191 106.52 -28.32 -141.63
N PHE A 1192 105.98 -27.11 -141.83
CA PHE A 1192 105.64 -26.15 -140.78
C PHE A 1192 104.12 -26.02 -140.63
N TYR A 1193 103.64 -25.81 -139.40
CA TYR A 1193 102.20 -25.68 -139.12
C TYR A 1193 101.88 -24.67 -138.02
N TYR A 1194 100.71 -24.04 -138.14
CA TYR A 1194 100.09 -23.15 -137.16
C TYR A 1194 98.78 -23.79 -136.65
N ASP A 1195 98.56 -23.67 -135.35
CA ASP A 1195 97.38 -24.14 -134.62
C ASP A 1195 97.14 -23.19 -133.44
N ASP A 1196 95.90 -22.74 -133.24
CA ASP A 1196 95.47 -21.88 -132.13
C ASP A 1196 94.38 -22.50 -131.25
N GLY A 1197 94.10 -23.80 -131.43
CA GLY A 1197 93.04 -24.51 -130.70
C GLY A 1197 91.62 -24.26 -131.24
N VAL A 1198 91.46 -23.40 -132.27
CA VAL A 1198 90.19 -23.22 -133.00
C VAL A 1198 90.38 -23.44 -134.50
N ARG A 1199 91.57 -23.19 -135.07
CA ARG A 1199 91.87 -23.31 -136.51
C ARG A 1199 93.29 -23.82 -136.77
N THR A 1200 93.43 -24.73 -137.72
CA THR A 1200 94.72 -25.34 -138.13
C THR A 1200 95.10 -25.02 -139.57
N SER A 1201 96.39 -24.88 -139.87
CA SER A 1201 96.90 -24.76 -141.24
C SER A 1201 98.41 -25.08 -141.36
N LYS A 1202 98.89 -25.49 -142.55
CA LYS A 1202 100.27 -25.99 -142.75
C LYS A 1202 100.88 -25.70 -144.13
N LYS A 1203 102.22 -25.77 -144.24
CA LYS A 1203 103.02 -25.59 -145.47
C LYS A 1203 104.32 -26.42 -145.41
N GLY A 1204 104.77 -27.00 -146.53
CA GLY A 1204 105.99 -27.82 -146.59
C GLY A 1204 107.07 -27.31 -147.57
N TYR A 1205 108.33 -27.64 -147.29
CA TYR A 1205 109.53 -27.25 -148.04
C TYR A 1205 110.49 -28.44 -148.17
N VAL A 1206 111.06 -28.70 -149.35
CA VAL A 1206 112.09 -29.74 -149.53
C VAL A 1206 113.47 -29.13 -149.31
N ILE A 1207 114.30 -29.78 -148.50
CA ILE A 1207 115.64 -29.33 -148.09
C ILE A 1207 116.68 -30.39 -148.43
N GLN A 1208 117.79 -29.98 -149.04
CA GLN A 1208 118.88 -30.86 -149.46
C GLN A 1208 120.10 -30.72 -148.53
N ILE A 1209 120.50 -31.83 -147.92
CA ILE A 1209 121.70 -31.95 -147.08
C ILE A 1209 122.86 -32.50 -147.93
N LEU A 1210 123.98 -31.78 -147.92
CA LEU A 1210 125.25 -32.12 -148.57
C LEU A 1210 126.39 -32.08 -147.54
N LYS A 1211 126.77 -33.24 -147.01
CA LYS A 1211 128.01 -33.45 -146.25
C LYS A 1211 129.09 -34.04 -147.14
#